data_AF-A0AAU3KV19-F1
#
_entry.id   AF-A0AAU3KV19-F1
#
_cell.length_a   1.000
_cell.length_b   1.000
_cell.length_c   1.000
_cell.angle_alpha   90.00
_cell.angle_beta   90.00
_cell.angle_gamma   90.00
#
_symmetry.space_group_name_H-M   'P 1'
#
loop_
_entity.id
_entity.type
_entity.pdbx_description
1 polymer ?
#
loop_
_entity_poly.entity_id
_entity_poly.type
_entity_poly.pdbx_seq_one_letter_code
_entity_poly.pdbx_strand_id
1 'polypeptide(L)'
;MTAVPGFDKFRAVRKQLRAGGDLLGAVRRDPRIVRDLVAGFTGRAAEDVPVDLGEHVPPAGLGEFTRSAHAQQGVDSDAAATLAYLLDLQHIPQWITFHAGWRGEAPGQAEAGQQFAQVAKFMGIPADLRWTVAEVGESGLQLRGTGPQGLTLGLWITVAARGSGAMVYLDAGLAGQPIDGPLGATVARSLGDSLRDSLTALPAHIADSPATSRSSRKAVRHKASGVVLAPTTPVLVGVGQVVNRVPDTGSVDPSVLAVRALRQAAIDTGAGNGLLARADAVFTVSPTSWQYRDLGALVATAVGAGQVDTVQSSPFGGDGGQLVINEAAAAIAAGDYDIVLVTGAEAGATQAAAQRAGIELQWPVQDSAVHPTRTVGIDKPANNAAETAAGLLAPINMYALLESANRHRLGRTPAEHAQDVAELWSRLSAVAAANPNAWQPHEADAAEIATVSESNRMISTPYTKLECANLTVDMASGIIMCSAAAAEAAGIPQDKWVFLHAGASGADEWFVTERTELAASPAVRALGAAVLEHSGLSAGDLTHIDLYACFPVAVQIAARELGLPIDDPKRPLSVTGGLTFGGGPGNNYGGHAVATLVQRLREDPAAFGLATSLGWYLTKHALGIYSATPPKSAYRHLTPVIEHPPARKARTGYDGPAVVEAYTLPYGRDGLPEAAILSLLTDSGERILVRTTESATLSALTSDEDWLGLPVSVTGDQVSVSGTQRLPLPAPPPAPVLIERRGHIMIITINRPRARNAIDLATALGLERAIDAYEADPNARIAILTGAGGYFSAGMDLKAAARGEVPITEKRGILGIVSQPPRKPLIAAVEGPALAGGCELALAADLIVAAEDSTFGLPEVKRGLVAVGGGVLRLSQRLPRAIAMELTVTGDPITAARAAALGLINQVAAPGKALAAALELAERIAVNAPLSIDAGKQIIDQCPDWTTAEAFSRQGQVAAAALSSEDAGEGMRAFVEKRPPVWRGR
;
A
#
# COMPACT_ATOMS: atom_id res chain seq x y z
N MET A 1 -3.11 -84.98 -8.53
CA MET A 1 -2.02 -85.62 -9.29
C MET A 1 -1.54 -84.65 -10.35
N THR A 2 -0.24 -84.70 -10.63
CA THR A 2 0.44 -84.29 -11.87
C THR A 2 0.57 -82.80 -12.18
N ALA A 3 1.82 -82.36 -12.04
CA ALA A 3 2.43 -81.16 -12.55
C ALA A 3 2.55 -81.14 -14.10
N VAL A 4 3.16 -80.04 -14.57
CA VAL A 4 3.92 -79.84 -15.84
C VAL A 4 3.12 -79.15 -16.97
N PRO A 5 3.68 -78.21 -17.78
CA PRO A 5 4.79 -77.24 -17.59
C PRO A 5 4.47 -75.81 -18.11
N GLY A 6 5.13 -74.76 -17.59
CA GLY A 6 5.13 -73.46 -18.26
C GLY A 6 5.61 -72.21 -17.51
N PHE A 7 6.34 -72.33 -16.40
CA PHE A 7 6.60 -71.18 -15.51
C PHE A 7 7.98 -70.50 -15.60
N ASP A 8 8.91 -70.94 -16.46
CA ASP A 8 10.28 -70.37 -16.49
C ASP A 8 10.67 -69.52 -17.71
N LYS A 9 9.76 -69.23 -18.65
CA LYS A 9 10.04 -68.30 -19.77
C LYS A 9 9.62 -66.85 -19.53
N PHE A 10 8.87 -66.54 -18.47
CA PHE A 10 8.33 -65.19 -18.23
C PHE A 10 9.23 -64.25 -17.42
N ARG A 11 10.30 -64.76 -16.79
CA ARG A 11 11.19 -63.93 -15.96
C ARG A 11 12.31 -63.24 -16.77
N ALA A 12 12.63 -63.72 -17.98
CA ALA A 12 13.68 -63.14 -18.83
C ALA A 12 13.21 -61.93 -19.68
N VAL A 13 11.94 -61.87 -20.09
CA VAL A 13 11.41 -60.76 -20.91
C VAL A 13 11.12 -59.49 -20.09
N ARG A 14 10.90 -59.64 -18.77
CA ARG A 14 10.56 -58.52 -17.88
C ARG A 14 11.75 -57.65 -17.48
N LYS A 15 13.00 -58.06 -17.78
CA LYS A 15 14.21 -57.28 -17.48
C LYS A 15 14.67 -56.40 -18.66
N GLN A 16 14.27 -56.69 -19.91
CA GLN A 16 14.60 -55.85 -21.07
C GLN A 16 13.52 -54.79 -21.40
N LEU A 17 12.26 -54.98 -21.00
CA LEU A 17 11.21 -53.98 -21.24
C LEU A 17 11.16 -52.83 -20.23
N ARG A 18 11.96 -52.88 -19.14
CA ARG A 18 12.12 -51.73 -18.23
C ARG A 18 13.21 -50.73 -18.64
N ALA A 19 14.05 -51.06 -19.63
CA ALA A 19 15.06 -50.14 -20.15
C ALA A 19 14.57 -49.31 -21.35
N GLY A 20 13.53 -49.77 -22.07
CA GLY A 20 13.00 -49.06 -23.25
C GLY A 20 11.99 -47.94 -22.93
N GLY A 21 11.28 -48.03 -21.79
CA GLY A 21 10.25 -47.07 -21.41
C GLY A 21 10.81 -45.70 -21.00
N ASP A 22 11.92 -45.68 -20.27
CA ASP A 22 12.53 -44.44 -19.81
C ASP A 22 13.28 -43.69 -20.92
N LEU A 23 13.73 -44.41 -21.96
CA LEU A 23 14.39 -43.80 -23.13
C LEU A 23 13.37 -43.10 -24.05
N LEU A 24 12.17 -43.68 -24.22
CA LEU A 24 11.07 -43.08 -24.99
C LEU A 24 10.49 -41.84 -24.31
N GLY A 25 10.56 -41.77 -22.98
CA GLY A 25 10.18 -40.58 -22.20
C GLY A 25 11.19 -39.43 -22.31
N ALA A 26 12.49 -39.74 -22.34
CA ALA A 26 13.54 -38.74 -22.52
C ALA A 26 13.57 -38.16 -23.94
N VAL A 27 13.42 -39.01 -24.97
CA VAL A 27 13.38 -38.59 -26.39
C VAL A 27 12.18 -37.68 -26.70
N ARG A 28 11.07 -37.79 -25.95
CA ARG A 28 9.90 -36.92 -26.11
C ARG A 28 10.04 -35.54 -25.48
N ARG A 29 10.99 -35.34 -24.56
CA ARG A 29 11.21 -34.05 -23.88
C ARG A 29 12.34 -33.22 -24.50
N ASP A 30 13.24 -33.83 -25.29
CA ASP A 30 14.26 -33.11 -26.03
C ASP A 30 14.60 -33.80 -27.38
N PRO A 31 14.21 -33.22 -28.53
CA PRO A 31 14.52 -33.75 -29.86
C PRO A 31 16.02 -33.83 -30.21
N ARG A 32 16.91 -33.19 -29.44
CA ARG A 32 18.37 -33.21 -29.65
C ARG A 32 19.02 -34.53 -29.26
N ILE A 33 18.40 -35.28 -28.35
CA ILE A 33 18.88 -36.59 -27.87
C ILE A 33 18.97 -37.62 -29.01
N VAL A 34 18.08 -37.52 -30.01
CA VAL A 34 18.11 -38.38 -31.21
C VAL A 34 19.23 -37.97 -32.17
N ARG A 35 19.55 -36.67 -32.24
CA ARG A 35 20.61 -36.14 -33.09
C ARG A 35 22.00 -36.59 -32.61
N ASP A 36 22.21 -36.65 -31.30
CA ASP A 36 23.49 -37.03 -30.70
C ASP A 36 23.71 -38.56 -30.66
N LEU A 37 22.64 -39.35 -30.51
CA LEU A 37 22.70 -40.82 -30.63
C LEU A 37 23.05 -41.29 -32.05
N VAL A 38 22.66 -40.53 -33.08
CA VAL A 38 22.97 -40.83 -34.49
C VAL A 38 24.36 -40.31 -34.90
N ALA A 39 24.84 -39.21 -34.32
CA ALA A 39 26.22 -38.74 -34.50
C ALA A 39 27.25 -39.72 -33.91
N GLY A 40 26.92 -40.36 -32.78
CA GLY A 40 27.75 -41.39 -32.16
C GLY A 40 27.92 -42.68 -32.97
N PHE A 41 27.03 -42.94 -33.94
CA PHE A 41 27.11 -44.12 -34.82
C PHE A 41 27.73 -43.84 -36.20
N THR A 42 28.00 -42.58 -36.55
CA THR A 42 28.46 -42.22 -37.92
C THR A 42 29.85 -41.57 -37.99
N GLY A 43 30.56 -41.40 -36.87
CA GLY A 43 32.01 -41.12 -36.91
C GLY A 43 32.42 -39.94 -37.81
N ARG A 44 31.70 -38.82 -37.74
CA ARG A 44 32.15 -37.55 -38.33
C ARG A 44 32.13 -36.47 -37.26
N ALA A 45 33.34 -36.11 -36.82
CA ALA A 45 33.60 -34.94 -35.99
C ALA A 45 33.17 -33.67 -36.74
N ALA A 46 32.37 -32.83 -36.08
CA ALA A 46 32.30 -31.42 -36.43
C ALA A 46 33.40 -30.71 -35.65
N GLU A 47 34.27 -30.00 -36.37
CA GLU A 47 35.38 -29.23 -35.81
C GLU A 47 34.84 -28.04 -35.01
N ASP A 48 35.18 -27.99 -33.72
CA ASP A 48 35.06 -26.79 -32.91
C ASP A 48 36.22 -25.84 -33.23
N VAL A 49 35.88 -24.57 -33.51
CA VAL A 49 36.84 -23.47 -33.65
C VAL A 49 37.34 -23.10 -32.24
N PRO A 50 38.65 -23.11 -31.97
CA PRO A 50 39.16 -22.78 -30.65
C PRO A 50 39.11 -21.26 -30.45
N VAL A 51 38.26 -20.81 -29.52
CA VAL A 51 38.39 -19.47 -28.92
C VAL A 51 39.32 -19.63 -27.73
N ASP A 52 40.48 -18.99 -27.82
CA ASP A 52 41.54 -18.99 -26.82
C ASP A 52 41.01 -18.39 -25.49
N LEU A 53 40.69 -19.27 -24.54
CA LEU A 53 40.29 -18.95 -23.18
C LEU A 53 41.54 -19.07 -22.32
N GLY A 54 41.94 -17.99 -21.64
CA GLY A 54 43.03 -18.05 -20.66
C GLY A 54 42.84 -19.23 -19.71
N GLU A 55 43.91 -19.99 -19.47
CA GLU A 55 43.86 -21.21 -18.66
C GLU A 55 43.28 -20.91 -17.28
N HIS A 56 42.08 -21.44 -16.99
CA HIS A 56 41.55 -21.48 -15.64
C HIS A 56 42.52 -22.30 -14.77
N VAL A 57 43.07 -21.65 -13.74
CA VAL A 57 43.91 -22.31 -12.73
C VAL A 57 43.04 -22.62 -11.51
N PRO A 58 42.83 -23.90 -11.15
CA PRO A 58 42.04 -24.26 -9.98
C PRO A 58 42.62 -23.63 -8.69
N PRO A 59 41.76 -23.08 -7.80
CA PRO A 59 42.23 -22.38 -6.61
C PRO A 59 42.91 -23.32 -5.60
N ALA A 60 43.90 -22.79 -4.88
CA ALA A 60 44.57 -23.50 -3.80
C ALA A 60 43.54 -23.91 -2.71
N GLY A 61 43.64 -25.17 -2.26
CA GLY A 61 42.71 -25.76 -1.29
C GLY A 61 41.50 -26.48 -1.89
N LEU A 62 41.23 -26.37 -3.20
CA LEU A 62 40.18 -27.15 -3.86
C LEU A 62 40.46 -28.67 -3.81
N GLY A 63 41.74 -29.05 -3.86
CA GLY A 63 42.18 -30.45 -3.76
C GLY A 63 41.98 -31.11 -2.39
N GLU A 64 41.57 -30.35 -1.36
CA GLU A 64 41.21 -30.89 -0.04
C GLU A 64 39.85 -31.62 -0.04
N PHE A 65 39.07 -31.46 -1.10
CA PHE A 65 37.73 -31.99 -1.22
C PHE A 65 37.66 -33.22 -2.13
N THR A 66 36.84 -34.20 -1.77
CA THR A 66 36.71 -35.46 -2.52
C THR A 66 36.09 -35.27 -3.91
N ARG A 67 35.34 -34.19 -4.13
CA ARG A 67 34.69 -33.83 -5.39
C ARG A 67 34.77 -32.32 -5.60
N SER A 68 34.81 -31.88 -6.86
CA SER A 68 34.77 -30.47 -7.22
C SER A 68 33.83 -30.20 -8.41
N ALA A 69 33.40 -28.96 -8.53
CA ALA A 69 32.64 -28.42 -9.64
C ALA A 69 33.17 -27.03 -10.00
N HIS A 70 33.08 -26.67 -11.28
CA HIS A 70 33.60 -25.42 -11.82
C HIS A 70 32.61 -24.82 -12.82
N ALA A 71 32.47 -23.50 -12.81
CA ALA A 71 31.76 -22.73 -13.82
C ALA A 71 32.41 -21.36 -14.03
N GLN A 72 32.27 -20.79 -15.23
CA GLN A 72 32.78 -19.46 -15.56
C GLN A 72 31.81 -18.70 -16.47
N GLN A 73 31.79 -17.37 -16.36
CA GLN A 73 30.97 -16.49 -17.20
C GLN A 73 31.62 -15.11 -17.38
N GLY A 74 31.54 -14.58 -18.60
CA GLY A 74 31.93 -13.21 -18.90
C GLY A 74 30.83 -12.22 -18.53
N VAL A 75 31.22 -11.08 -17.98
CA VAL A 75 30.34 -9.98 -17.59
C VAL A 75 30.82 -8.70 -18.26
N ASP A 76 29.88 -7.94 -18.84
CA ASP A 76 30.12 -6.64 -19.49
C ASP A 76 30.17 -5.51 -18.45
N SER A 77 30.98 -5.70 -17.41
CA SER A 77 31.27 -4.73 -16.34
C SER A 77 32.73 -4.86 -15.95
N ASP A 78 33.36 -3.77 -15.51
CA ASP A 78 34.78 -3.81 -15.13
C ASP A 78 35.00 -4.74 -13.92
N ALA A 79 36.23 -5.25 -13.79
CA ALA A 79 36.57 -6.24 -12.78
C ALA A 79 36.40 -5.72 -11.34
N ALA A 80 36.59 -4.43 -11.09
CA ALA A 80 36.47 -3.85 -9.76
C ALA A 80 34.99 -3.70 -9.34
N ALA A 81 34.13 -3.23 -10.24
CA ALA A 81 32.69 -3.16 -10.02
C ALA A 81 32.06 -4.55 -9.87
N THR A 82 32.45 -5.49 -10.73
CA THR A 82 32.03 -6.90 -10.65
C THR A 82 32.43 -7.52 -9.32
N LEU A 83 33.68 -7.31 -8.90
CA LEU A 83 34.16 -7.82 -7.61
C LEU A 83 33.41 -7.17 -6.43
N ALA A 84 33.19 -5.85 -6.45
CA ALA A 84 32.46 -5.15 -5.41
C ALA A 84 31.02 -5.69 -5.24
N TYR A 85 30.31 -5.95 -6.34
CA TYR A 85 28.98 -6.56 -6.33
C TYR A 85 29.00 -7.97 -5.72
N LEU A 86 29.98 -8.79 -6.10
CA LEU A 86 30.14 -10.17 -5.62
C LEU A 86 30.60 -10.27 -4.16
N LEU A 87 31.28 -9.25 -3.65
CA LEU A 87 31.70 -9.15 -2.25
C LEU A 87 30.57 -8.70 -1.33
N ASP A 88 29.47 -8.14 -1.85
CA ASP A 88 28.27 -7.91 -1.04
C ASP A 88 27.41 -9.17 -1.04
N LEU A 89 27.47 -9.90 0.07
CA LEU A 89 26.80 -11.19 0.21
C LEU A 89 25.27 -11.03 0.24
N GLN A 90 24.72 -9.83 0.41
CA GLN A 90 23.28 -9.57 0.31
C GLN A 90 22.73 -9.79 -1.11
N HIS A 91 23.59 -9.77 -2.12
CA HIS A 91 23.21 -10.03 -3.51
C HIS A 91 23.11 -11.52 -3.84
N ILE A 92 23.65 -12.42 -2.99
CA ILE A 92 23.57 -13.88 -3.21
C ILE A 92 22.15 -14.38 -3.54
N PRO A 93 21.06 -13.95 -2.89
CA PRO A 93 19.71 -14.40 -3.22
C PRO A 93 19.25 -14.02 -4.64
N GLN A 94 19.87 -13.03 -5.26
CA GLN A 94 19.50 -12.53 -6.57
C GLN A 94 20.01 -13.44 -7.68
N TRP A 95 21.22 -14.01 -7.52
CA TRP A 95 21.90 -14.72 -8.61
C TRP A 95 22.42 -16.13 -8.24
N ILE A 96 22.60 -16.48 -6.96
CA ILE A 96 22.99 -17.85 -6.57
C ILE A 96 21.74 -18.73 -6.52
N THR A 97 21.56 -19.60 -7.51
CA THR A 97 20.33 -20.39 -7.72
C THR A 97 20.12 -21.49 -6.67
N PHE A 98 21.19 -21.92 -6.00
CA PHE A 98 21.07 -22.84 -4.87
C PHE A 98 20.75 -22.12 -3.54
N HIS A 99 20.67 -20.80 -3.49
CA HIS A 99 20.26 -20.08 -2.28
C HIS A 99 18.75 -20.27 -2.01
N ALA A 100 18.39 -20.49 -0.74
CA ALA A 100 16.99 -20.66 -0.31
C ALA A 100 16.57 -19.77 0.86
N GLY A 101 17.50 -19.01 1.44
CA GLY A 101 17.28 -18.10 2.55
C GLY A 101 18.50 -17.96 3.46
N TRP A 102 18.50 -16.93 4.30
CA TRP A 102 19.46 -16.74 5.39
C TRP A 102 18.91 -17.30 6.71
N ARG A 103 19.80 -17.72 7.61
CA ARG A 103 19.48 -17.98 9.02
C ARG A 103 19.97 -16.79 9.85
N GLY A 104 19.05 -15.93 10.24
CA GLY A 104 19.35 -14.64 10.88
C GLY A 104 19.41 -13.50 9.87
N GLU A 105 20.12 -12.42 10.21
CA GLU A 105 20.34 -11.30 9.31
C GLU A 105 21.16 -11.73 8.08
N ALA A 106 20.84 -11.15 6.92
CA ALA A 106 21.62 -11.38 5.71
C ALA A 106 23.05 -10.85 5.92
N PRO A 107 24.09 -11.63 5.54
CA PRO A 107 25.46 -11.14 5.61
C PRO A 107 25.60 -9.94 4.67
N GLY A 108 26.21 -8.86 5.16
CA GLY A 108 26.57 -7.67 4.37
C GLY A 108 27.80 -7.90 3.50
N GLN A 109 28.67 -6.90 3.43
CA GLN A 109 29.99 -7.03 2.81
C GLN A 109 30.78 -8.21 3.40
N ALA A 110 31.44 -8.98 2.55
CA ALA A 110 32.30 -10.09 2.93
C ALA A 110 33.54 -9.59 3.69
N GLU A 111 33.74 -10.09 4.91
CA GLU A 111 34.92 -9.81 5.74
C GLU A 111 35.62 -11.11 6.15
N ALA A 112 36.96 -11.17 6.12
CA ALA A 112 37.70 -12.36 6.52
C ALA A 112 37.39 -12.74 7.98
N GLY A 113 37.02 -14.00 8.22
CA GLY A 113 36.58 -14.52 9.52
C GLY A 113 35.08 -14.35 9.79
N GLN A 114 34.33 -13.64 8.94
CA GLN A 114 32.88 -13.47 9.08
C GLN A 114 32.17 -14.84 8.98
N GLN A 115 31.26 -15.09 9.91
CA GLN A 115 30.45 -16.30 9.93
C GLN A 115 28.99 -15.96 9.65
N PHE A 116 28.37 -16.74 8.78
CA PHE A 116 26.94 -16.61 8.48
C PHE A 116 26.36 -17.96 8.15
N ALA A 117 25.04 -18.08 8.25
CA ALA A 117 24.34 -19.32 7.97
C ALA A 117 23.36 -19.13 6.81
N GLN A 118 23.52 -19.98 5.80
CA GLN A 118 22.73 -20.00 4.58
C GLN A 118 21.91 -21.29 4.53
N VAL A 119 20.68 -21.20 4.06
CA VAL A 119 19.94 -22.36 3.58
C VAL A 119 20.28 -22.55 2.10
N ALA A 120 20.98 -23.62 1.76
CA ALA A 120 21.34 -23.96 0.38
C ALA A 120 20.57 -25.19 -0.11
N LYS A 121 20.20 -25.25 -1.39
CA LYS A 121 19.53 -26.40 -2.02
C LYS A 121 20.54 -27.28 -2.74
N PHE A 122 20.66 -28.54 -2.32
CA PHE A 122 21.37 -29.57 -3.08
C PHE A 122 20.37 -30.59 -3.59
N MET A 123 20.32 -30.82 -4.91
CA MET A 123 19.30 -31.66 -5.54
C MET A 123 17.86 -31.27 -5.14
N GLY A 124 17.61 -29.97 -4.91
CA GLY A 124 16.31 -29.44 -4.47
C GLY A 124 16.01 -29.58 -2.97
N ILE A 125 16.91 -30.15 -2.17
CA ILE A 125 16.74 -30.35 -0.73
C ILE A 125 17.46 -29.23 0.04
N PRO A 126 16.79 -28.49 0.95
CA PRO A 126 17.42 -27.47 1.75
C PRO A 126 18.35 -28.08 2.80
N ALA A 127 19.56 -27.56 2.90
CA ALA A 127 20.55 -27.89 3.91
C ALA A 127 21.07 -26.60 4.56
N ASP A 128 21.15 -26.58 5.89
CA ASP A 128 21.76 -25.48 6.63
C ASP A 128 23.28 -25.55 6.47
N LEU A 129 23.86 -24.58 5.78
CA LEU A 129 25.30 -24.38 5.66
C LEU A 129 25.73 -23.27 6.60
N ARG A 130 26.67 -23.58 7.48
CA ARG A 130 27.39 -22.57 8.27
C ARG A 130 28.67 -22.23 7.53
N TRP A 131 28.70 -21.02 6.99
CA TRP A 131 29.82 -20.47 6.25
C TRP A 131 30.74 -19.69 7.17
N THR A 132 32.03 -19.78 6.88
CA THR A 132 33.06 -18.85 7.32
C THR A 132 33.71 -18.28 6.06
N VAL A 133 33.77 -16.96 5.95
CA VAL A 133 34.60 -16.28 4.95
C VAL A 133 36.05 -16.53 5.34
N ALA A 134 36.73 -17.42 4.63
CA ALA A 134 38.09 -17.81 4.95
C ALA A 134 39.10 -16.77 4.49
N GLU A 135 38.86 -16.17 3.33
CA GLU A 135 39.74 -15.17 2.73
C GLU A 135 38.91 -14.21 1.86
N VAL A 136 39.32 -12.93 1.84
CA VAL A 136 38.87 -11.92 0.89
C VAL A 136 40.12 -11.28 0.32
N GLY A 137 40.30 -11.37 -1.00
CA GLY A 137 41.48 -10.89 -1.72
C GLY A 137 41.13 -9.88 -2.80
N GLU A 138 42.15 -9.31 -3.44
CA GLU A 138 42.00 -8.29 -4.50
C GLU A 138 41.28 -8.79 -5.76
N SER A 139 41.11 -10.11 -5.90
CA SER A 139 40.50 -10.75 -7.05
C SER A 139 39.35 -11.69 -6.70
N GLY A 140 38.87 -11.74 -5.45
CA GLY A 140 37.82 -12.68 -5.08
C GLY A 140 37.65 -12.96 -3.60
N LEU A 141 36.85 -13.97 -3.28
CA LEU A 141 36.63 -14.44 -1.91
C LEU A 141 36.55 -15.97 -1.83
N GLN A 142 36.90 -16.49 -0.65
CA GLN A 142 36.82 -17.91 -0.31
C GLN A 142 35.85 -18.12 0.85
N LEU A 143 34.91 -19.04 0.67
CA LEU A 143 34.00 -19.50 1.71
C LEU A 143 34.30 -20.95 2.09
N ARG A 144 34.28 -21.23 3.39
CA ARG A 144 34.36 -22.58 3.94
C ARG A 144 33.08 -22.88 4.72
N GLY A 145 32.37 -23.91 4.28
CA GLY A 145 31.05 -24.29 4.77
C GLY A 145 31.07 -25.61 5.51
N THR A 146 30.28 -25.72 6.56
CA THR A 146 29.93 -26.99 7.21
C THR A 146 28.43 -27.19 7.19
N GLY A 147 27.99 -28.40 6.84
CA GLY A 147 26.58 -28.80 6.75
C GLY A 147 26.26 -30.01 7.61
N PRO A 148 25.00 -30.49 7.58
CA PRO A 148 24.56 -31.65 8.35
C PRO A 148 25.36 -32.92 7.98
N GLN A 149 25.41 -33.89 8.90
CA GLN A 149 26.04 -35.21 8.69
C GLN A 149 27.55 -35.19 8.37
N GLY A 150 28.24 -34.09 8.68
CA GLY A 150 29.68 -33.95 8.44
C GLY A 150 30.05 -33.50 7.03
N LEU A 151 29.07 -32.99 6.26
CA LEU A 151 29.31 -32.36 4.96
C LEU A 151 30.21 -31.13 5.11
N THR A 152 31.26 -31.04 4.31
CA THR A 152 32.09 -29.84 4.18
C THR A 152 32.04 -29.32 2.75
N LEU A 153 31.99 -27.99 2.61
CA LEU A 153 31.96 -27.29 1.33
C LEU A 153 33.05 -26.23 1.28
N GLY A 154 33.69 -26.07 0.14
CA GLY A 154 34.47 -24.88 -0.21
C GLY A 154 33.81 -24.19 -1.39
N LEU A 155 33.73 -22.86 -1.40
CA LEU A 155 33.34 -22.08 -2.57
C LEU A 155 34.36 -20.95 -2.77
N TRP A 156 34.87 -20.82 -3.98
CA TRP A 156 35.73 -19.73 -4.40
C TRP A 156 35.02 -18.94 -5.48
N ILE A 157 34.97 -17.63 -5.30
CA ILE A 157 34.46 -16.68 -6.29
C ILE A 157 35.65 -15.84 -6.72
N THR A 158 36.07 -15.99 -7.98
CA THR A 158 37.25 -15.29 -8.51
C THR A 158 36.85 -14.41 -9.69
N VAL A 159 37.38 -13.20 -9.75
CA VAL A 159 37.16 -12.22 -10.83
C VAL A 159 38.51 -11.93 -11.49
N ALA A 160 38.58 -12.12 -12.80
CA ALA A 160 39.75 -11.74 -13.61
C ALA A 160 39.35 -10.71 -14.66
N ALA A 161 40.21 -9.73 -14.91
CA ALA A 161 39.98 -8.75 -15.95
C ALA A 161 40.04 -9.39 -17.35
N ARG A 162 39.11 -9.01 -18.24
CA ARG A 162 39.06 -9.44 -19.64
C ARG A 162 38.69 -8.26 -20.55
N GLY A 163 39.70 -7.60 -21.13
CA GLY A 163 39.46 -6.41 -21.95
C GLY A 163 38.81 -5.29 -21.13
N SER A 164 37.67 -4.77 -21.58
CA SER A 164 36.84 -3.80 -20.84
C SER A 164 35.84 -4.44 -19.86
N GLY A 165 35.75 -5.76 -19.82
CA GLY A 165 34.84 -6.51 -18.94
C GLY A 165 35.58 -7.40 -17.94
N ALA A 166 34.84 -8.30 -17.31
CA ALA A 166 35.35 -9.24 -16.32
C ALA A 166 34.98 -10.68 -16.66
N MET A 167 35.80 -11.63 -16.21
CA MET A 167 35.49 -13.06 -16.19
C MET A 167 35.31 -13.48 -14.73
N VAL A 168 34.17 -14.06 -14.40
CA VAL A 168 33.86 -14.58 -13.06
C VAL A 168 33.97 -16.10 -13.09
N TYR A 169 34.70 -16.66 -12.13
CA TYR A 169 34.87 -18.10 -11.91
C TYR A 169 34.23 -18.49 -10.58
N LEU A 170 33.47 -19.58 -10.60
CA LEU A 170 32.99 -20.26 -9.40
C LEU A 170 33.59 -21.66 -9.33
N ASP A 171 34.37 -21.90 -8.29
CA ASP A 171 34.89 -23.23 -7.96
C ASP A 171 34.27 -23.70 -6.66
N ALA A 172 33.74 -24.92 -6.63
CA ALA A 172 33.21 -25.51 -5.42
C ALA A 172 33.84 -26.86 -5.13
N GLY A 173 34.19 -27.11 -3.87
CA GLY A 173 34.68 -28.39 -3.35
C GLY A 173 33.69 -29.01 -2.36
N LEU A 174 33.46 -30.32 -2.44
CA LEU A 174 32.55 -31.10 -1.59
C LEU A 174 33.27 -32.31 -0.96
N ALA A 175 33.11 -32.52 0.35
CA ALA A 175 33.59 -33.71 1.05
C ALA A 175 32.68 -34.11 2.24
N GLY A 176 32.82 -35.34 2.76
CA GLY A 176 32.03 -35.87 3.88
C GLY A 176 30.86 -36.76 3.46
N GLN A 177 30.21 -37.44 4.42
CA GLN A 177 29.04 -38.29 4.13
C GLN A 177 27.79 -37.41 3.91
N PRO A 178 26.95 -37.67 2.88
CA PRO A 178 26.93 -38.82 1.96
C PRO A 178 27.67 -38.59 0.62
N ILE A 179 28.48 -37.53 0.47
CA ILE A 179 29.24 -37.21 -0.76
C ILE A 179 30.26 -38.31 -1.08
N ASP A 180 30.88 -38.90 -0.06
CA ASP A 180 31.82 -40.02 -0.26
C ASP A 180 31.10 -41.36 -0.56
N GLY A 181 29.76 -41.37 -0.58
CA GLY A 181 28.90 -42.51 -0.91
C GLY A 181 28.37 -42.52 -2.36
N PRO A 182 27.47 -43.46 -2.72
CA PRO A 182 27.04 -43.69 -4.11
C PRO A 182 26.25 -42.53 -4.75
N LEU A 183 25.80 -41.54 -3.96
CA LEU A 183 25.07 -40.36 -4.43
C LEU A 183 25.99 -39.16 -4.73
N GLY A 184 27.28 -39.21 -4.35
CA GLY A 184 28.20 -38.07 -4.44
C GLY A 184 28.43 -37.52 -5.85
N ALA A 185 28.45 -38.40 -6.87
CA ALA A 185 28.62 -37.98 -8.26
C ALA A 185 27.40 -37.18 -8.78
N THR A 186 26.20 -37.52 -8.30
CA THR A 186 24.95 -36.81 -8.63
C THR A 186 24.90 -35.45 -7.93
N VAL A 187 25.33 -35.38 -6.66
CA VAL A 187 25.39 -34.12 -5.90
C VAL A 187 26.40 -33.16 -6.51
N ALA A 188 27.60 -33.63 -6.89
CA ALA A 188 28.61 -32.79 -7.53
C ALA A 188 28.14 -32.27 -8.90
N ARG A 189 27.44 -33.10 -9.69
CA ARG A 189 26.84 -32.68 -10.95
C ARG A 189 25.75 -31.62 -10.75
N SER A 190 24.82 -31.87 -9.82
CA SER A 190 23.75 -30.93 -9.48
C SER A 190 24.31 -29.59 -8.99
N LEU A 191 25.39 -29.59 -8.20
CA LEU A 191 26.04 -28.36 -7.78
C LEU A 191 26.68 -27.64 -8.98
N GLY A 192 27.38 -28.36 -9.87
CA GLY A 192 27.93 -27.77 -11.09
C GLY A 192 26.87 -27.16 -12.01
N ASP A 193 25.70 -27.79 -12.12
CA ASP A 193 24.56 -27.22 -12.84
C ASP A 193 24.08 -25.92 -12.18
N SER A 194 23.89 -25.92 -10.85
CA SER A 194 23.52 -24.71 -10.10
C SER A 194 24.55 -23.59 -10.21
N LEU A 195 25.86 -23.88 -10.21
CA LEU A 195 26.90 -22.87 -10.41
C LEU A 195 26.80 -22.22 -11.81
N ARG A 196 26.55 -23.01 -12.86
CA ARG A 196 26.36 -22.49 -14.22
C ARG A 196 25.10 -21.66 -14.35
N ASP A 197 23.99 -22.12 -13.78
CA ASP A 197 22.73 -21.38 -13.78
C ASP A 197 22.88 -20.05 -13.01
N SER A 198 23.62 -20.07 -11.90
CA SER A 198 23.91 -18.86 -11.11
C SER A 198 24.70 -17.83 -11.90
N LEU A 199 25.76 -18.28 -12.58
CA LEU A 199 26.57 -17.40 -13.41
C LEU A 199 25.81 -16.89 -14.64
N THR A 200 24.86 -17.66 -15.19
CA THR A 200 24.06 -17.23 -16.35
C THR A 200 23.16 -16.02 -16.02
N ALA A 201 22.63 -15.94 -14.80
CA ALA A 201 21.79 -14.83 -14.34
C ALA A 201 22.60 -13.58 -13.94
N LEU A 202 23.87 -13.76 -13.57
CA LEU A 202 24.72 -12.72 -12.98
C LEU A 202 24.86 -11.42 -13.82
N PRO A 203 25.03 -11.45 -15.16
CA PRO A 203 25.21 -10.22 -15.93
C PRO A 203 24.03 -9.24 -15.84
N ALA A 204 22.79 -9.73 -15.78
CA ALA A 204 21.61 -8.88 -15.68
C ALA A 204 21.56 -8.13 -14.34
N HIS A 205 21.93 -8.80 -13.24
CA HIS A 205 21.90 -8.21 -11.91
C HIS A 205 23.04 -7.21 -11.67
N ILE A 206 24.20 -7.42 -12.29
CA ILE A 206 25.30 -6.45 -12.24
C ILE A 206 24.96 -5.18 -13.05
N ALA A 207 24.21 -5.32 -14.16
CA ALA A 207 23.77 -4.18 -14.98
C ALA A 207 22.71 -3.31 -14.29
N ASP A 208 21.80 -3.91 -13.51
CA ASP A 208 20.71 -3.22 -12.79
C ASP A 208 21.13 -2.69 -11.40
N SER A 209 22.33 -3.01 -10.92
CA SER A 209 22.80 -2.57 -9.62
C SER A 209 23.56 -1.24 -9.72
N PRO A 210 23.05 -0.12 -9.20
CA PRO A 210 23.86 1.07 -9.03
C PRO A 210 24.99 0.72 -8.06
N ALA A 211 26.23 0.86 -8.51
CA ALA A 211 27.41 0.58 -7.71
C ALA A 211 27.50 1.56 -6.53
N THR A 212 26.85 1.25 -5.40
CA THR A 212 27.08 1.91 -4.12
C THR A 212 27.33 0.85 -3.05
N SER A 213 28.60 0.63 -2.69
CA SER A 213 28.92 -0.18 -1.51
C SER A 213 28.33 0.52 -0.28
N ARG A 214 27.28 -0.04 0.31
CA ARG A 214 26.64 0.52 1.50
C ARG A 214 27.53 0.26 2.71
N SER A 215 28.13 1.31 3.27
CA SER A 215 28.99 1.19 4.45
C SER A 215 28.22 0.58 5.63
N SER A 216 28.87 -0.25 6.46
CA SER A 216 28.27 -0.79 7.68
C SER A 216 27.65 0.32 8.55
N ARG A 217 26.33 0.31 8.71
CA ARG A 217 25.62 1.35 9.48
C ARG A 217 25.76 1.08 10.98
N LYS A 218 26.12 2.10 11.76
CA LYS A 218 26.28 1.98 13.22
C LYS A 218 25.12 2.64 13.96
N ALA A 219 24.72 2.06 15.08
CA ALA A 219 23.76 2.69 15.99
C ALA A 219 24.29 4.05 16.47
N VAL A 220 23.40 5.04 16.60
CA VAL A 220 23.77 6.42 16.95
C VAL A 220 23.23 6.77 18.31
N ARG A 221 24.06 7.34 19.19
CA ARG A 221 23.61 7.85 20.49
C ARG A 221 23.12 9.28 20.35
N HIS A 222 21.85 9.52 20.61
CA HIS A 222 21.29 10.86 20.68
C HIS A 222 21.76 11.56 21.96
N LYS A 223 22.57 12.62 21.83
CA LYS A 223 23.32 13.30 22.89
C LYS A 223 22.41 13.86 23.98
N ALA A 224 21.34 14.56 23.59
CA ALA A 224 20.44 15.22 24.54
C ALA A 224 19.64 14.21 25.38
N SER A 225 19.10 13.18 24.76
CA SER A 225 18.25 12.18 25.44
C SER A 225 19.01 10.99 26.04
N GLY A 226 20.23 10.72 25.57
CA GLY A 226 20.99 9.51 25.87
C GLY A 226 20.50 8.21 25.20
N VAL A 227 19.39 8.27 24.45
CA VAL A 227 18.82 7.13 23.71
C VAL A 227 19.77 6.66 22.60
N VAL A 228 19.91 5.35 22.44
CA VAL A 228 20.62 4.74 21.32
C VAL A 228 19.60 4.43 20.23
N LEU A 229 19.75 5.09 19.08
CA LEU A 229 18.89 4.97 17.92
C LEU A 229 19.35 3.82 17.03
N ALA A 230 18.38 3.14 16.42
CA ALA A 230 18.68 2.26 15.29
C ALA A 230 19.32 3.09 14.17
N PRO A 231 20.30 2.55 13.43
CA PRO A 231 20.98 3.28 12.35
C PRO A 231 20.00 3.83 11.31
N THR A 232 18.90 3.10 11.06
CA THR A 232 17.85 3.40 10.08
C THR A 232 16.73 4.28 10.62
N THR A 233 16.83 4.84 11.83
CA THR A 233 15.80 5.77 12.33
C THR A 233 15.73 7.00 11.41
N PRO A 234 14.57 7.32 10.80
CA PRO A 234 14.43 8.46 9.92
C PRO A 234 14.42 9.77 10.70
N VAL A 235 15.21 10.75 10.27
CA VAL A 235 15.32 12.07 10.90
C VAL A 235 15.29 13.16 9.83
N LEU A 236 14.46 14.19 10.03
CA LEU A 236 14.46 15.40 9.21
C LEU A 236 15.62 16.27 9.69
N VAL A 237 16.59 16.53 8.81
CA VAL A 237 17.84 17.22 9.15
C VAL A 237 17.93 18.64 8.60
N GLY A 238 17.20 18.95 7.53
CA GLY A 238 17.24 20.25 6.87
C GLY A 238 15.90 20.59 6.26
N VAL A 239 15.48 21.85 6.40
CA VAL A 239 14.25 22.37 5.79
C VAL A 239 14.49 23.72 5.13
N GLY A 240 13.84 23.95 4.00
CA GLY A 240 13.96 25.18 3.22
C GLY A 240 12.63 25.57 2.59
N GLN A 241 12.34 26.87 2.56
CA GLN A 241 11.14 27.41 1.94
C GLN A 241 11.52 28.56 1.00
N VAL A 242 10.80 28.67 -0.11
CA VAL A 242 10.94 29.74 -1.10
C VAL A 242 9.56 30.36 -1.31
N VAL A 243 9.51 31.69 -1.34
CA VAL A 243 8.32 32.48 -1.65
C VAL A 243 8.71 33.54 -2.67
N ASN A 244 8.20 33.43 -3.89
CA ASN A 244 8.49 34.37 -4.96
C ASN A 244 7.26 35.25 -5.26
N ARG A 245 7.14 36.39 -4.58
CA ARG A 245 5.96 37.28 -4.73
C ARG A 245 5.94 38.05 -6.05
N VAL A 246 7.05 38.07 -6.79
CA VAL A 246 7.16 38.73 -8.09
C VAL A 246 7.16 37.65 -9.17
N PRO A 247 6.05 37.53 -9.95
CA PRO A 247 5.99 36.61 -11.07
C PRO A 247 7.18 36.73 -12.03
N ASP A 248 7.77 35.60 -12.42
CA ASP A 248 8.87 35.54 -13.39
C ASP A 248 8.48 34.63 -14.57
N THR A 249 7.91 35.24 -15.60
CA THR A 249 7.49 34.55 -16.83
C THR A 249 8.67 34.12 -17.72
N GLY A 250 9.91 34.36 -17.28
CA GLY A 250 11.13 33.96 -17.98
C GLY A 250 11.53 32.54 -17.61
N SER A 251 12.55 32.41 -16.76
CA SER A 251 13.30 31.15 -16.57
C SER A 251 12.97 30.37 -15.29
N VAL A 252 12.04 30.85 -14.47
CA VAL A 252 11.73 30.24 -13.17
C VAL A 252 10.44 29.42 -13.28
N ASP A 253 10.63 28.12 -13.45
CA ASP A 253 9.57 27.12 -13.38
C ASP A 253 9.51 26.44 -11.99
N PRO A 254 8.48 25.63 -11.69
CA PRO A 254 8.39 24.90 -10.42
C PRO A 254 9.62 24.04 -10.07
N SER A 255 10.29 23.40 -11.03
CA SER A 255 11.50 22.62 -10.76
C SER A 255 12.66 23.51 -10.28
N VAL A 256 12.79 24.72 -10.81
CA VAL A 256 13.79 25.70 -10.35
C VAL A 256 13.48 26.14 -8.92
N LEU A 257 12.21 26.39 -8.59
CA LEU A 257 11.78 26.71 -7.22
C LEU A 257 12.06 25.56 -6.24
N ALA A 258 11.76 24.32 -6.64
CA ALA A 258 12.03 23.12 -5.86
C ALA A 258 13.54 22.96 -5.54
N VAL A 259 14.40 23.17 -6.53
CA VAL A 259 15.87 23.14 -6.35
C VAL A 259 16.34 24.25 -5.42
N ARG A 260 15.80 25.47 -5.54
CA ARG A 260 16.12 26.58 -4.62
C ARG A 260 15.74 26.23 -3.19
N ALA A 261 14.56 25.63 -2.97
CA ALA A 261 14.12 25.23 -1.64
C ALA A 261 15.02 24.12 -1.03
N LEU A 262 15.43 23.13 -1.82
CA LEU A 262 16.38 22.10 -1.38
C LEU A 262 17.77 22.65 -1.07
N ARG A 263 18.25 23.66 -1.82
CA ARG A 263 19.50 24.35 -1.49
C ARG A 263 19.41 25.12 -0.17
N GLN A 264 18.26 25.73 0.14
CA GLN A 264 18.03 26.31 1.47
C GLN A 264 17.99 25.24 2.57
N ALA A 265 17.35 24.09 2.31
CA ALA A 265 17.36 22.97 3.24
C ALA A 265 18.79 22.45 3.50
N ALA A 266 19.63 22.39 2.46
CA ALA A 266 21.03 21.98 2.58
C ALA A 266 21.85 22.97 3.42
N ILE A 267 21.60 24.28 3.28
CA ILE A 267 22.20 25.31 4.14
C ILE A 267 21.77 25.10 5.60
N ASP A 268 20.48 24.84 5.84
CA ASP A 268 19.95 24.62 7.20
C ASP A 268 20.56 23.40 7.92
N THR A 269 20.99 22.37 7.18
CA THR A 269 21.71 21.22 7.79
C THR A 269 23.08 21.58 8.38
N GLY A 270 23.71 22.66 7.90
CA GLY A 270 25.11 22.96 8.17
C GLY A 270 26.13 22.13 7.37
N ALA A 271 25.71 21.06 6.67
CA ALA A 271 26.57 20.23 5.82
C ALA A 271 26.70 20.77 4.38
N GLY A 272 25.79 21.67 3.96
CA GLY A 272 25.83 22.35 2.67
C GLY A 272 25.44 21.47 1.48
N ASN A 273 25.59 22.02 0.27
CA ASN A 273 25.06 21.43 -0.97
C ASN A 273 25.68 20.07 -1.35
N GLY A 274 26.85 19.72 -0.82
CA GLY A 274 27.46 18.41 -1.06
C GLY A 274 26.59 17.25 -0.58
N LEU A 275 25.69 17.49 0.37
CA LEU A 275 24.72 16.49 0.84
C LEU A 275 23.65 16.17 -0.22
N LEU A 276 23.25 17.16 -1.04
CA LEU A 276 22.22 16.96 -2.07
C LEU A 276 22.71 16.00 -3.16
N ALA A 277 23.97 16.11 -3.58
CA ALA A 277 24.57 15.24 -4.59
C ALA A 277 24.75 13.79 -4.11
N ARG A 278 24.65 13.54 -2.80
CA ARG A 278 24.76 12.22 -2.16
C ARG A 278 23.40 11.57 -1.88
N ALA A 279 22.30 12.18 -2.34
CA ALA A 279 20.98 11.60 -2.16
C ALA A 279 20.87 10.24 -2.87
N ASP A 280 20.19 9.29 -2.23
CA ASP A 280 19.87 8.00 -2.82
C ASP A 280 18.56 8.06 -3.62
N ALA A 281 17.67 8.99 -3.25
CA ALA A 281 16.37 9.17 -3.90
C ALA A 281 15.83 10.60 -3.79
N VAL A 282 14.95 10.97 -4.73
CA VAL A 282 14.21 12.24 -4.75
C VAL A 282 12.71 11.99 -4.78
N PHE A 283 12.03 12.45 -3.74
CA PHE A 283 10.59 12.32 -3.53
C PHE A 283 9.93 13.67 -3.81
N THR A 284 8.98 13.70 -4.73
CA THR A 284 8.37 14.95 -5.21
C THR A 284 6.85 14.95 -5.08
N VAL A 285 6.32 16.12 -4.72
CA VAL A 285 4.89 16.40 -4.87
C VAL A 285 4.64 16.88 -6.28
N SER A 286 3.70 16.23 -6.98
CA SER A 286 3.34 16.64 -8.34
C SER A 286 2.76 18.05 -8.34
N PRO A 287 3.33 19.01 -9.09
CA PRO A 287 2.84 20.38 -9.17
C PRO A 287 1.56 20.47 -10.00
N THR A 288 0.63 21.32 -9.57
CA THR A 288 -0.63 21.62 -10.26
C THR A 288 -0.46 22.69 -11.34
N SER A 289 0.46 23.64 -11.17
CA SER A 289 0.70 24.72 -12.13
C SER A 289 1.36 24.25 -13.43
N TRP A 290 2.10 23.14 -13.41
CA TRP A 290 2.73 22.56 -14.60
C TRP A 290 3.02 21.07 -14.42
N GLN A 291 2.35 20.19 -15.17
CA GLN A 291 2.46 18.75 -14.95
C GLN A 291 3.75 18.19 -15.56
N TYR A 292 4.72 17.84 -14.72
CA TYR A 292 5.91 17.09 -15.12
C TYR A 292 5.62 15.59 -15.09
N ARG A 293 6.24 14.84 -16.00
CA ARG A 293 6.19 13.38 -15.97
C ARG A 293 6.97 12.84 -14.78
N ASP A 294 8.15 13.41 -14.52
CA ASP A 294 8.97 13.13 -13.35
C ASP A 294 9.72 14.40 -12.92
N LEU A 295 9.17 15.14 -11.96
CA LEU A 295 9.82 16.29 -11.35
C LEU A 295 11.11 15.88 -10.61
N GLY A 296 11.15 14.68 -10.03
CA GLY A 296 12.29 14.16 -9.29
C GLY A 296 13.54 14.04 -10.17
N ALA A 297 13.39 13.58 -11.41
CA ALA A 297 14.50 13.48 -12.35
C ALA A 297 15.13 14.83 -12.70
N LEU A 298 14.30 15.87 -12.88
CA LEU A 298 14.79 17.24 -13.13
C LEU A 298 15.53 17.78 -11.89
N VAL A 299 14.97 17.57 -10.70
CA VAL A 299 15.57 17.99 -9.44
C VAL A 299 16.90 17.28 -9.19
N ALA A 300 16.95 15.95 -9.33
CA ALA A 300 18.15 15.13 -9.15
C ALA A 300 19.31 15.65 -10.02
N THR A 301 19.03 15.83 -11.32
CA THR A 301 19.98 16.39 -12.29
C THR A 301 20.49 17.76 -11.84
N ALA A 302 19.58 18.66 -11.43
CA ALA A 302 19.93 20.04 -11.07
C ALA A 302 20.69 20.19 -9.74
N VAL A 303 20.56 19.22 -8.82
CA VAL A 303 21.33 19.18 -7.57
C VAL A 303 22.60 18.32 -7.67
N GLY A 304 22.83 17.67 -8.81
CA GLY A 304 23.99 16.81 -9.04
C GLY A 304 23.90 15.45 -8.33
N ALA A 305 22.70 15.04 -7.92
CA ALA A 305 22.44 13.65 -7.57
C ALA A 305 22.44 12.84 -8.88
N GLY A 306 23.16 11.72 -8.92
CA GLY A 306 23.28 10.89 -10.14
C GLY A 306 21.96 10.26 -10.58
N GLN A 307 22.01 9.12 -11.28
CA GLN A 307 20.80 8.31 -11.48
C GLN A 307 20.36 7.76 -10.12
N VAL A 308 19.27 8.32 -9.59
CA VAL A 308 18.69 8.03 -8.28
C VAL A 308 17.23 7.62 -8.46
N ASP A 309 16.68 6.94 -7.47
CA ASP A 309 15.26 6.62 -7.48
C ASP A 309 14.41 7.89 -7.37
N THR A 310 13.33 7.94 -8.14
CA THR A 310 12.37 9.05 -8.09
C THR A 310 11.00 8.55 -7.67
N VAL A 311 10.39 9.23 -6.70
CA VAL A 311 9.04 8.93 -6.23
C VAL A 311 8.18 10.19 -6.36
N GLN A 312 7.06 10.11 -7.08
CA GLN A 312 6.18 11.27 -7.27
C GLN A 312 4.78 11.01 -6.73
N SER A 313 4.16 12.00 -6.09
CA SER A 313 2.75 11.89 -5.68
C SER A 313 1.80 11.80 -6.89
N SER A 314 0.57 11.33 -6.66
CA SER A 314 -0.51 11.43 -7.64
C SER A 314 -0.67 12.88 -8.14
N PRO A 315 -1.08 13.12 -9.40
CA PRO A 315 -1.11 14.45 -10.01
C PRO A 315 -1.94 15.50 -9.25
N PHE A 316 -2.99 15.07 -8.56
CA PHE A 316 -3.91 15.96 -7.84
C PHE A 316 -4.14 15.50 -6.40
N GLY A 317 -4.05 16.43 -5.46
CA GLY A 317 -4.36 16.23 -4.05
C GLY A 317 -3.34 16.90 -3.13
N GLY A 318 -3.83 17.80 -2.27
CA GLY A 318 -3.05 18.42 -1.21
C GLY A 318 -2.56 17.47 -0.11
N ASP A 319 -2.93 16.18 -0.16
CA ASP A 319 -2.39 15.11 0.67
C ASP A 319 -0.94 14.77 0.33
N GLY A 320 -0.51 15.08 -0.91
CA GLY A 320 0.79 14.71 -1.47
C GLY A 320 1.97 15.09 -0.58
N GLY A 321 1.98 16.31 -0.02
CA GLY A 321 3.06 16.81 0.83
C GLY A 321 3.41 15.91 2.00
N GLN A 322 2.47 15.63 2.90
CA GLN A 322 2.70 14.72 4.03
C GLN A 322 2.82 13.26 3.59
N LEU A 323 2.13 12.84 2.52
CA LEU A 323 2.21 11.47 2.01
C LEU A 323 3.63 11.10 1.57
N VAL A 324 4.29 11.92 0.76
CA VAL A 324 5.65 11.62 0.28
C VAL A 324 6.67 11.66 1.42
N ILE A 325 6.44 12.48 2.46
CA ILE A 325 7.27 12.49 3.68
C ILE A 325 7.09 11.17 4.45
N ASN A 326 5.86 10.67 4.57
CA ASN A 326 5.58 9.39 5.22
C ASN A 326 6.26 8.22 4.49
N GLU A 327 6.22 8.24 3.16
CA GLU A 327 6.86 7.24 2.29
C GLU A 327 8.40 7.28 2.37
N ALA A 328 8.99 8.48 2.37
CA ALA A 328 10.43 8.66 2.52
C ALA A 328 10.93 8.11 3.88
N ALA A 329 10.21 8.42 4.96
CA ALA A 329 10.54 7.91 6.28
C ALA A 329 10.38 6.38 6.37
N ALA A 330 9.39 5.81 5.68
CA ALA A 330 9.18 4.36 5.67
C ALA A 330 10.33 3.64 4.96
N ALA A 331 10.76 4.16 3.81
CA ALA A 331 11.88 3.60 3.05
C ALA A 331 13.21 3.71 3.81
N ILE A 332 13.47 4.83 4.49
CA ILE A 332 14.65 4.96 5.37
C ILE A 332 14.58 3.97 6.54
N ALA A 333 13.41 3.86 7.20
CA ALA A 333 13.22 2.93 8.32
C ALA A 333 13.41 1.46 7.91
N ALA A 334 13.01 1.10 6.68
CA ALA A 334 13.23 -0.21 6.07
C ALA A 334 14.70 -0.45 5.68
N GLY A 335 15.51 0.61 5.61
CA GLY A 335 16.93 0.55 5.24
C GLY A 335 17.18 0.63 3.73
N ASP A 336 16.16 1.01 2.95
CA ASP A 336 16.20 1.14 1.48
C ASP A 336 17.08 2.32 1.05
N TYR A 337 16.99 3.44 1.80
CA TYR A 337 17.72 4.69 1.55
C TYR A 337 18.37 5.24 2.83
N ASP A 338 19.43 6.03 2.67
CA ASP A 338 20.12 6.73 3.75
C ASP A 338 19.93 8.25 3.69
N ILE A 339 19.83 8.84 2.49
CA ILE A 339 19.60 10.26 2.26
C ILE A 339 18.49 10.42 1.20
N VAL A 340 17.37 11.02 1.59
CA VAL A 340 16.23 11.28 0.70
C VAL A 340 15.94 12.77 0.65
N LEU A 341 15.82 13.31 -0.57
CA LEU A 341 15.37 14.68 -0.80
C LEU A 341 13.86 14.68 -1.00
N VAL A 342 13.11 15.46 -0.25
CA VAL A 342 11.67 15.63 -0.42
C VAL A 342 11.38 17.07 -0.84
N THR A 343 10.64 17.28 -1.93
CA THR A 343 10.36 18.64 -2.41
C THR A 343 9.03 18.77 -3.15
N GLY A 344 8.53 19.99 -3.22
CA GLY A 344 7.38 20.35 -4.04
C GLY A 344 7.35 21.85 -4.28
N ALA A 345 6.72 22.26 -5.37
CA ALA A 345 6.70 23.65 -5.80
C ALA A 345 5.45 23.96 -6.61
N GLU A 346 5.01 25.20 -6.59
CA GLU A 346 4.02 25.74 -7.52
C GLU A 346 4.49 27.09 -8.04
N ALA A 347 4.06 27.42 -9.26
CA ALA A 347 4.30 28.71 -9.90
C ALA A 347 2.98 29.31 -10.44
N GLY A 348 1.93 29.28 -9.62
CA GLY A 348 0.58 29.70 -10.00
C GLY A 348 0.45 31.22 -10.22
N ALA A 349 1.22 32.04 -9.48
CA ALA A 349 1.23 33.49 -9.70
C ALA A 349 1.91 33.85 -11.03
N THR A 350 3.01 33.16 -11.35
CA THR A 350 3.67 33.28 -12.66
C THR A 350 2.78 32.83 -13.80
N GLN A 351 2.10 31.69 -13.68
CA GLN A 351 1.16 31.21 -14.69
C GLN A 351 0.01 32.22 -14.92
N ALA A 352 -0.58 32.74 -13.84
CA ALA A 352 -1.64 33.73 -13.94
C ALA A 352 -1.17 35.06 -14.57
N ALA A 353 0.08 35.47 -14.30
CA ALA A 353 0.68 36.65 -14.91
C ALA A 353 0.94 36.46 -16.41
N ALA A 354 1.50 35.31 -16.81
CA ALA A 354 1.73 34.96 -18.21
C ALA A 354 0.42 34.92 -19.00
N GLN A 355 -0.62 34.30 -18.43
CA GLN A 355 -1.95 34.26 -19.05
C GLN A 355 -2.53 35.66 -19.28
N ARG A 356 -2.44 36.57 -18.30
CA ARG A 356 -2.91 37.97 -18.46
C ARG A 356 -2.12 38.74 -19.51
N ALA A 357 -0.83 38.44 -19.65
CA ALA A 357 0.05 39.09 -20.62
C ALA A 357 0.00 38.45 -22.01
N GLY A 358 -0.70 37.33 -22.19
CA GLY A 358 -0.70 36.55 -23.43
C GLY A 358 0.66 35.92 -23.76
N ILE A 359 1.47 35.61 -22.74
CA ILE A 359 2.79 35.00 -22.87
C ILE A 359 2.66 33.48 -22.75
N GLU A 360 3.23 32.76 -23.72
CA GLU A 360 3.38 31.30 -23.65
C GLU A 360 4.63 30.94 -22.83
N LEU A 361 4.44 30.19 -21.75
CA LEU A 361 5.53 29.75 -20.88
C LEU A 361 6.37 28.67 -21.56
N GLN A 362 7.68 28.88 -21.61
CA GLN A 362 8.66 27.95 -22.19
C GLN A 362 9.27 27.03 -21.13
N TRP A 363 8.43 26.51 -20.23
CA TRP A 363 8.86 25.62 -19.16
C TRP A 363 9.17 24.21 -19.69
N PRO A 364 10.02 23.43 -19.00
CA PRO A 364 10.46 22.12 -19.47
C PRO A 364 9.29 21.15 -19.72
N VAL A 365 9.38 20.41 -20.82
CA VAL A 365 8.49 19.30 -21.17
C VAL A 365 9.36 18.05 -21.34
N GLN A 366 8.99 16.97 -20.68
CA GLN A 366 9.74 15.71 -20.68
C GLN A 366 9.22 14.74 -21.74
N ASP A 367 10.12 13.88 -22.24
CA ASP A 367 9.78 12.84 -23.20
C ASP A 367 8.71 11.88 -22.65
N SER A 368 7.88 11.32 -23.54
CA SER A 368 6.84 10.37 -23.20
C SER A 368 7.31 9.13 -22.43
N ALA A 369 8.55 8.71 -22.64
CA ALA A 369 9.18 7.58 -21.97
C ALA A 369 9.62 7.90 -20.52
N VAL A 370 9.68 9.17 -20.12
CA VAL A 370 10.04 9.56 -18.76
C VAL A 370 8.88 9.24 -17.82
N HIS A 371 9.18 8.56 -16.72
CA HIS A 371 8.27 8.24 -15.63
C HIS A 371 9.08 8.09 -14.34
N PRO A 372 8.50 8.40 -13.17
CA PRO A 372 9.17 8.18 -11.92
C PRO A 372 9.35 6.69 -11.67
N THR A 373 10.36 6.30 -10.87
CA THR A 373 10.52 4.92 -10.41
C THR A 373 9.23 4.41 -9.75
N ARG A 374 8.54 5.27 -8.99
CA ARG A 374 7.26 4.96 -8.34
C ARG A 374 6.33 6.17 -8.24
N THR A 375 5.04 5.95 -8.42
CA THR A 375 3.99 6.94 -8.09
C THR A 375 3.27 6.52 -6.81
N VAL A 376 3.02 7.47 -5.91
CA VAL A 376 2.32 7.23 -4.64
C VAL A 376 1.04 8.04 -4.51
N GLY A 377 0.05 7.50 -3.81
CA GLY A 377 -1.29 8.10 -3.71
C GLY A 377 -2.27 7.54 -4.73
N ILE A 378 -3.53 7.94 -4.61
CA ILE A 378 -4.65 7.42 -5.43
C ILE A 378 -5.02 8.46 -6.47
N ASP A 379 -4.91 8.10 -7.74
CA ASP A 379 -5.36 8.89 -8.89
C ASP A 379 -6.73 8.38 -9.38
N LYS A 380 -7.79 8.91 -8.78
CA LYS A 380 -9.18 8.60 -9.14
C LYS A 380 -9.95 9.91 -9.36
N PRO A 381 -10.92 9.97 -10.29
CA PRO A 381 -11.71 11.17 -10.53
C PRO A 381 -12.38 11.70 -9.26
N ALA A 382 -12.33 13.02 -9.05
CA ALA A 382 -12.86 13.66 -7.85
C ALA A 382 -14.38 13.52 -7.68
N ASN A 383 -15.11 13.42 -8.79
CA ASN A 383 -16.57 13.47 -8.81
C ASN A 383 -17.20 12.27 -9.50
N ASN A 384 -18.40 11.91 -9.04
CA ASN A 384 -19.30 11.03 -9.79
C ASN A 384 -20.18 11.84 -10.76
N ALA A 385 -21.04 11.15 -11.51
CA ALA A 385 -21.93 11.78 -12.48
C ALA A 385 -22.93 12.77 -11.85
N ALA A 386 -23.44 12.49 -10.65
CA ALA A 386 -24.42 13.35 -9.97
C ALA A 386 -23.78 14.68 -9.52
N GLU A 387 -22.60 14.61 -8.92
CA GLU A 387 -21.83 15.79 -8.50
C GLU A 387 -21.40 16.64 -9.70
N THR A 388 -20.95 15.99 -10.77
CA THR A 388 -20.58 16.66 -12.02
C THR A 388 -21.77 17.39 -12.64
N ALA A 389 -22.94 16.72 -12.73
CA ALA A 389 -24.17 17.32 -13.25
C ALA A 389 -24.67 18.50 -12.41
N ALA A 390 -24.44 18.47 -11.10
CA ALA A 390 -24.77 19.56 -10.18
C ALA A 390 -23.77 20.74 -10.20
N GLY A 391 -22.68 20.65 -10.97
CA GLY A 391 -21.66 21.71 -11.05
C GLY A 391 -20.70 21.76 -9.86
N LEU A 392 -20.51 20.65 -9.14
CA LEU A 392 -19.63 20.54 -7.97
C LEU A 392 -18.18 20.14 -8.32
N LEU A 393 -17.73 20.42 -9.55
CA LEU A 393 -16.34 20.23 -9.97
C LEU A 393 -15.40 21.23 -9.29
N ALA A 394 -15.82 22.49 -9.16
CA ALA A 394 -15.04 23.52 -8.51
C ALA A 394 -14.99 23.26 -7.00
N PRO A 395 -13.79 23.10 -6.38
CA PRO A 395 -13.70 22.75 -4.96
C PRO A 395 -14.45 23.69 -4.03
N ILE A 396 -14.43 24.99 -4.32
CA ILE A 396 -15.16 25.99 -3.52
C ILE A 396 -16.64 25.65 -3.33
N ASN A 397 -17.33 25.23 -4.40
CA ASN A 397 -18.76 24.92 -4.33
C ASN A 397 -19.00 23.66 -3.48
N MET A 398 -18.14 22.65 -3.62
CA MET A 398 -18.23 21.45 -2.79
C MET A 398 -17.98 21.77 -1.32
N TYR A 399 -16.90 22.49 -1.00
CA TYR A 399 -16.59 22.85 0.38
C TYR A 399 -17.63 23.78 1.01
N ALA A 400 -18.27 24.65 0.22
CA ALA A 400 -19.35 25.50 0.69
C ALA A 400 -20.61 24.68 1.02
N LEU A 401 -20.90 23.65 0.22
CA LEU A 401 -21.95 22.67 0.51
C LEU A 401 -21.64 21.88 1.79
N LEU A 402 -20.39 21.44 1.98
CA LEU A 402 -19.94 20.77 3.21
C LEU A 402 -20.08 21.69 4.43
N GLU A 403 -19.79 22.98 4.28
CA GLU A 403 -19.90 23.96 5.36
C GLU A 403 -21.36 24.20 5.76
N SER A 404 -22.25 24.25 4.77
CA SER A 404 -23.69 24.30 5.00
C SER A 404 -24.19 23.08 5.79
N ALA A 405 -23.69 21.88 5.46
CA ALA A 405 -23.98 20.67 6.24
C ALA A 405 -23.38 20.72 7.66
N ASN A 406 -22.18 21.29 7.82
CA ASN A 406 -21.53 21.44 9.12
C ASN A 406 -22.28 22.44 10.00
N ARG A 407 -22.74 23.56 9.44
CA ARG A 407 -23.65 24.50 10.11
C ARG A 407 -24.93 23.82 10.56
N HIS A 408 -25.54 23.00 9.70
CA HIS A 408 -26.72 22.20 10.06
C HIS A 408 -26.44 21.33 11.29
N ARG A 409 -25.34 20.57 11.27
CA ARG A 409 -24.93 19.69 12.36
C ARG A 409 -24.74 20.45 13.68
N LEU A 410 -24.21 21.67 13.62
CA LEU A 410 -23.96 22.51 14.79
C LEU A 410 -25.22 23.25 15.29
N GLY A 411 -26.31 23.24 14.52
CA GLY A 411 -27.55 23.93 14.87
C GLY A 411 -27.43 25.45 14.92
N ARG A 412 -26.48 26.02 14.16
CA ARG A 412 -26.17 27.46 14.17
C ARG A 412 -26.98 28.23 13.14
N THR A 413 -27.37 29.45 13.49
CA THR A 413 -27.88 30.42 12.51
C THR A 413 -26.77 30.82 11.52
N PRO A 414 -27.11 31.33 10.32
CA PRO A 414 -26.11 31.83 9.37
C PRO A 414 -25.15 32.86 9.99
N ALA A 415 -25.67 33.82 10.77
CA ALA A 415 -24.88 34.87 11.39
C ALA A 415 -23.91 34.36 12.46
N GLU A 416 -24.37 33.49 13.36
CA GLU A 416 -23.50 32.86 14.37
C GLU A 416 -22.39 32.03 13.71
N HIS A 417 -22.73 31.27 12.66
CA HIS A 417 -21.76 30.45 11.96
C HIS A 417 -20.71 31.28 11.22
N ALA A 418 -21.13 32.36 10.53
CA ALA A 418 -20.22 33.27 9.86
C ALA A 418 -19.25 33.95 10.85
N GLN A 419 -19.74 34.38 12.01
CA GLN A 419 -18.90 34.97 13.05
C GLN A 419 -17.83 33.98 13.57
N ASP A 420 -18.23 32.75 13.92
CA ASP A 420 -17.31 31.73 14.44
C ASP A 420 -16.25 31.33 13.41
N VAL A 421 -16.64 31.23 12.13
CA VAL A 421 -15.71 30.96 11.03
C VAL A 421 -14.73 32.10 10.86
N ALA A 422 -15.21 33.34 10.86
CA ALA A 422 -14.36 34.51 10.72
C ALA A 422 -13.36 34.66 11.87
N GLU A 423 -13.76 34.33 13.11
CA GLU A 423 -12.87 34.30 14.27
C GLU A 423 -11.79 33.21 14.12
N LEU A 424 -12.16 32.02 13.66
CA LEU A 424 -11.19 30.96 13.34
C LEU A 424 -10.19 31.44 12.29
N TRP A 425 -10.69 32.04 11.21
CA TRP A 425 -9.86 32.48 10.10
C TRP A 425 -8.95 33.67 10.47
N SER A 426 -9.43 34.57 11.33
CA SER A 426 -8.63 35.67 11.88
C SER A 426 -7.43 35.17 12.69
N ARG A 427 -7.59 34.09 13.47
CA ARG A 427 -6.44 33.46 14.17
C ARG A 427 -5.41 32.90 13.19
N LEU A 428 -5.84 32.35 12.05
CA LEU A 428 -4.93 31.88 11.00
C LEU A 428 -4.22 33.05 10.31
N SER A 429 -4.91 34.17 10.08
CA SER A 429 -4.31 35.38 9.48
C SER A 429 -3.23 35.98 10.40
N ALA A 430 -3.45 35.99 11.72
CA ALA A 430 -2.46 36.43 12.71
C ALA A 430 -1.20 35.55 12.68
N VAL A 431 -1.34 34.23 12.52
CA VAL A 431 -0.20 33.32 12.33
C VAL A 431 0.54 33.64 11.03
N ALA A 432 -0.17 33.88 9.92
CA ALA A 432 0.45 34.24 8.64
C ALA A 432 1.21 35.57 8.72
N ALA A 433 0.67 36.57 9.43
CA ALA A 433 1.32 37.86 9.62
C ALA A 433 2.69 37.75 10.30
N ALA A 434 2.85 36.78 11.21
CA ALA A 434 4.11 36.49 11.89
C ALA A 434 5.03 35.52 11.11
N ASN A 435 4.53 34.88 10.05
CA ASN A 435 5.28 33.89 9.28
C ASN A 435 6.03 34.56 8.11
N PRO A 436 7.39 34.58 8.11
CA PRO A 436 8.16 35.20 7.03
C PRO A 436 7.93 34.54 5.66
N ASN A 437 7.48 33.28 5.66
CA ASN A 437 7.18 32.49 4.47
C ASN A 437 5.69 32.56 4.05
N ALA A 438 4.84 33.37 4.70
CA ALA A 438 3.46 33.53 4.28
C ALA A 438 3.36 34.38 3.00
N TRP A 439 2.52 33.97 2.03
CA TRP A 439 2.29 34.76 0.83
C TRP A 439 1.74 36.16 1.16
N GLN A 440 0.74 36.22 2.04
CA GLN A 440 0.10 37.45 2.52
C GLN A 440 0.40 37.61 4.03
N PRO A 441 1.48 38.32 4.41
CA PRO A 441 1.80 38.56 5.82
C PRO A 441 0.96 39.74 6.35
N HIS A 442 -0.37 39.59 6.30
CA HIS A 442 -1.34 40.57 6.76
C HIS A 442 -2.34 39.90 7.69
N GLU A 443 -2.53 40.51 8.85
CA GLU A 443 -3.56 40.12 9.81
C GLU A 443 -4.88 40.82 9.46
N ALA A 444 -5.91 40.02 9.24
CA ALA A 444 -7.28 40.46 9.05
C ALA A 444 -8.11 40.10 10.29
N ASP A 445 -8.87 41.06 10.80
CA ASP A 445 -9.77 40.82 11.94
C ASP A 445 -11.03 40.06 11.51
N ALA A 446 -11.76 39.50 12.47
CA ALA A 446 -12.96 38.71 12.18
C ALA A 446 -14.06 39.54 11.49
N ALA A 447 -14.18 40.84 11.77
CA ALA A 447 -15.18 41.68 11.14
C ALA A 447 -14.84 41.92 9.65
N GLU A 448 -13.57 42.13 9.32
CA GLU A 448 -13.08 42.25 7.95
C GLU A 448 -13.33 40.96 7.16
N ILE A 449 -13.04 39.80 7.75
CA ILE A 449 -13.23 38.50 7.12
C ILE A 449 -14.71 38.22 6.85
N ALA A 450 -15.60 38.53 7.79
CA ALA A 450 -17.04 38.32 7.65
C ALA A 450 -17.72 39.34 6.71
N THR A 451 -17.15 40.53 6.54
CA THR A 451 -17.79 41.62 5.79
C THR A 451 -17.58 41.48 4.28
N VAL A 452 -18.68 41.35 3.55
CA VAL A 452 -18.66 41.39 2.08
C VAL A 452 -18.27 42.80 1.62
N SER A 453 -17.24 42.88 0.78
CA SER A 453 -16.77 44.13 0.18
C SER A 453 -16.27 43.90 -1.25
N GLU A 454 -15.82 44.95 -1.93
CA GLU A 454 -15.22 44.81 -3.27
C GLU A 454 -13.94 43.95 -3.25
N SER A 455 -13.12 44.10 -2.21
CA SER A 455 -11.88 43.31 -2.01
C SER A 455 -12.15 41.94 -1.40
N ASN A 456 -13.23 41.77 -0.64
CA ASN A 456 -13.69 40.53 -0.01
C ASN A 456 -15.10 40.11 -0.48
N ARG A 457 -15.28 39.98 -1.80
CA ARG A 457 -16.59 39.62 -2.37
C ARG A 457 -17.02 38.20 -2.01
N MET A 458 -18.31 37.93 -2.12
CA MET A 458 -18.85 36.56 -2.10
C MET A 458 -18.27 35.73 -3.26
N ILE A 459 -17.85 34.51 -2.95
CA ILE A 459 -17.44 33.51 -3.96
C ILE A 459 -18.52 32.44 -4.08
N SER A 460 -18.94 31.90 -2.94
CA SER A 460 -20.01 30.91 -2.88
C SER A 460 -20.56 30.86 -1.47
N THR A 461 -21.86 31.00 -1.24
CA THR A 461 -22.42 30.97 0.14
C THR A 461 -22.01 29.69 0.86
N PRO A 462 -21.38 29.77 2.06
CA PRO A 462 -21.23 30.97 2.90
C PRO A 462 -19.92 31.75 2.75
N TYR A 463 -19.00 31.32 1.89
CA TYR A 463 -17.66 31.87 1.78
C TYR A 463 -17.53 33.17 0.97
N THR A 464 -16.87 34.12 1.61
CA THR A 464 -16.21 35.27 1.03
C THR A 464 -14.81 34.90 0.50
N LYS A 465 -14.17 35.82 -0.22
CA LYS A 465 -12.84 35.60 -0.81
C LYS A 465 -11.76 35.33 0.25
N LEU A 466 -11.82 35.99 1.40
CA LEU A 466 -10.86 35.83 2.50
C LEU A 466 -11.01 34.49 3.23
N GLU A 467 -12.07 33.71 2.96
CA GLU A 467 -12.25 32.37 3.51
C GLU A 467 -11.83 31.26 2.52
N CYS A 468 -11.32 31.64 1.36
CA CYS A 468 -10.91 30.73 0.29
C CYS A 468 -9.39 30.57 0.24
N ALA A 469 -8.92 29.38 -0.13
CA ALA A 469 -7.50 29.15 -0.44
C ALA A 469 -6.98 30.09 -1.55
N ASN A 470 -5.77 30.60 -1.39
CA ASN A 470 -5.08 31.38 -2.41
C ASN A 470 -4.10 30.49 -3.18
N LEU A 471 -4.55 29.96 -4.33
CA LEU A 471 -3.73 29.08 -5.18
C LEU A 471 -2.80 29.85 -6.14
N THR A 472 -2.94 31.17 -6.23
CA THR A 472 -2.13 32.02 -7.11
C THR A 472 -0.86 32.45 -6.39
N VAL A 473 0.01 31.46 -6.12
CA VAL A 473 1.28 31.65 -5.40
C VAL A 473 2.43 30.97 -6.14
N ASP A 474 3.63 31.54 -5.98
CA ASP A 474 4.88 30.90 -6.39
C ASP A 474 5.67 30.54 -5.14
N MET A 475 5.59 29.28 -4.72
CA MET A 475 6.17 28.82 -3.46
C MET A 475 6.72 27.40 -3.61
N ALA A 476 7.78 27.10 -2.86
CA ALA A 476 8.35 25.75 -2.80
C ALA A 476 8.87 25.41 -1.41
N SER A 477 8.84 24.13 -1.07
CA SER A 477 9.44 23.58 0.15
C SER A 477 10.42 22.48 -0.20
N GLY A 478 11.57 22.45 0.48
CA GLY A 478 12.55 21.38 0.40
C GLY A 478 12.83 20.82 1.79
N ILE A 479 12.90 19.51 1.91
CA ILE A 479 13.18 18.78 3.15
C ILE A 479 14.26 17.75 2.84
N ILE A 480 15.27 17.66 3.69
CA ILE A 480 16.29 16.61 3.62
C ILE A 480 16.04 15.68 4.80
N MET A 481 15.79 14.41 4.48
CA MET A 481 15.61 13.34 5.46
C MET A 481 16.78 12.36 5.36
N CYS A 482 17.32 11.99 6.51
CA CYS A 482 18.43 11.03 6.58
C CYS A 482 18.06 9.87 7.51
N SER A 483 18.73 8.73 7.33
CA SER A 483 18.91 7.78 8.42
C SER A 483 19.74 8.43 9.53
N ALA A 484 19.52 8.06 10.79
CA ALA A 484 20.30 8.58 11.92
C ALA A 484 21.82 8.35 11.71
N ALA A 485 22.20 7.21 11.15
CA ALA A 485 23.58 6.90 10.80
C ALA A 485 24.13 7.85 9.73
N ALA A 486 23.38 8.14 8.67
CA ALA A 486 23.80 9.06 7.61
C ALA A 486 23.88 10.51 8.10
N ALA A 487 22.96 10.94 8.97
CA ALA A 487 22.99 12.26 9.59
C ALA A 487 24.25 12.46 10.46
N GLU A 488 24.59 11.47 11.30
CA GLU A 488 25.80 11.49 12.12
C GLU A 488 27.07 11.47 11.25
N ALA A 489 27.10 10.61 10.21
CA ALA A 489 28.23 10.50 9.29
C ALA A 489 28.44 11.78 8.46
N ALA A 490 27.36 12.52 8.15
CA ALA A 490 27.42 13.82 7.50
C ALA A 490 27.81 14.97 8.47
N GLY A 491 28.00 14.68 9.76
CA GLY A 491 28.38 15.67 10.76
C GLY A 491 27.27 16.66 11.11
N ILE A 492 26.00 16.30 10.87
CA ILE A 492 24.86 17.19 11.09
C ILE A 492 24.60 17.31 12.60
N PRO A 493 24.59 18.53 13.17
CA PRO A 493 24.30 18.74 14.58
C PRO A 493 22.96 18.14 15.03
N GLN A 494 22.94 17.42 16.15
CA GLN A 494 21.74 16.70 16.62
C GLN A 494 20.62 17.62 17.11
N ASP A 495 20.91 18.89 17.44
CA ASP A 495 19.91 19.93 17.71
C ASP A 495 19.13 20.35 16.46
N LYS A 496 19.58 19.95 15.26
CA LYS A 496 18.82 20.07 14.01
C LYS A 496 17.87 18.89 13.76
N TRP A 497 17.95 17.81 14.52
CA TRP A 497 17.21 16.59 14.21
C TRP A 497 15.77 16.69 14.71
N VAL A 498 14.83 16.49 13.80
CA VAL A 498 13.40 16.31 14.14
C VAL A 498 12.96 14.94 13.65
N PHE A 499 12.41 14.15 14.55
CA PHE A 499 11.97 12.79 14.30
C PHE A 499 10.50 12.78 13.88
N LEU A 500 10.18 11.95 12.88
CA LEU A 500 8.81 11.58 12.57
C LEU A 500 8.46 10.32 13.38
N HIS A 501 7.53 10.44 14.34
CA HIS A 501 7.16 9.37 15.26
C HIS A 501 6.22 8.36 14.62
N ALA A 502 5.26 8.85 13.84
CA ALA A 502 4.30 8.07 13.09
C ALA A 502 3.79 8.87 11.89
N GLY A 503 3.50 8.18 10.80
CA GLY A 503 2.77 8.71 9.66
C GLY A 503 1.54 7.85 9.41
N ALA A 504 0.44 8.43 8.93
CA ALA A 504 -0.71 7.65 8.47
C ALA A 504 -1.33 8.25 7.22
N SER A 505 -1.93 7.42 6.37
CA SER A 505 -2.71 7.89 5.22
C SER A 505 -3.91 7.01 4.93
N GLY A 506 -4.96 7.61 4.38
CA GLY A 506 -6.18 6.91 4.01
C GLY A 506 -7.18 7.86 3.35
N ALA A 507 -8.37 7.35 3.04
CA ALA A 507 -9.41 8.12 2.37
C ALA A 507 -10.78 7.89 2.99
N ASP A 508 -11.62 8.93 3.00
CA ASP A 508 -13.05 8.81 3.26
C ASP A 508 -13.76 8.12 2.09
N GLU A 509 -15.07 7.89 2.24
CA GLU A 509 -15.90 7.52 1.08
C GLU A 509 -15.69 8.55 -0.04
N TRP A 510 -15.37 8.01 -1.21
CA TRP A 510 -14.62 8.75 -2.22
C TRP A 510 -15.45 9.89 -2.79
N PHE A 511 -16.69 9.58 -3.16
CA PHE A 511 -17.66 10.54 -3.65
C PHE A 511 -18.42 11.15 -2.48
N VAL A 512 -18.42 12.48 -2.40
CA VAL A 512 -19.03 13.24 -1.30
C VAL A 512 -20.51 12.92 -1.16
N THR A 513 -21.21 12.78 -2.28
CA THR A 513 -22.63 12.42 -2.33
C THR A 513 -22.95 11.03 -1.82
N GLU A 514 -21.97 10.16 -1.70
CA GLU A 514 -22.13 8.80 -1.20
C GLU A 514 -21.77 8.70 0.29
N ARG A 515 -21.20 9.75 0.88
CA ARG A 515 -20.91 9.79 2.33
C ARG A 515 -22.18 9.67 3.15
N THR A 516 -22.11 8.96 4.27
CA THR A 516 -23.23 8.90 5.22
C THR A 516 -23.62 10.28 5.73
N GLU A 517 -22.62 11.08 6.10
CA GLU A 517 -22.75 12.47 6.55
C GLU A 517 -21.75 13.33 5.78
N LEU A 518 -22.18 14.49 5.30
CA LEU A 518 -21.30 15.42 4.58
C LEU A 518 -20.27 16.07 5.51
N ALA A 519 -20.68 16.37 6.75
CA ALA A 519 -19.89 17.13 7.71
C ALA A 519 -19.07 16.24 8.66
N ALA A 520 -18.60 15.07 8.24
CA ALA A 520 -17.80 14.15 9.07
C ALA A 520 -16.67 13.53 8.25
N SER A 521 -15.60 13.11 8.94
CA SER A 521 -14.49 12.37 8.34
C SER A 521 -14.07 11.19 9.22
N PRO A 522 -14.69 10.01 9.03
CA PRO A 522 -14.21 8.77 9.65
C PRO A 522 -12.73 8.48 9.36
N ALA A 523 -12.22 8.86 8.18
CA ALA A 523 -10.81 8.69 7.86
C ALA A 523 -9.88 9.50 8.77
N VAL A 524 -10.11 10.82 8.93
CA VAL A 524 -9.27 11.64 9.83
C VAL A 524 -9.31 11.10 11.27
N ARG A 525 -10.48 10.66 11.75
CA ARG A 525 -10.63 10.07 13.07
C ARG A 525 -9.77 8.81 13.24
N ALA A 526 -9.87 7.87 12.29
CA ALA A 526 -9.12 6.62 12.34
C ALA A 526 -7.61 6.84 12.20
N LEU A 527 -7.19 7.73 11.29
CA LEU A 527 -5.78 8.07 11.08
C LEU A 527 -5.20 8.77 12.31
N GLY A 528 -5.92 9.74 12.87
CA GLY A 528 -5.53 10.45 14.10
C GLY A 528 -5.37 9.52 15.29
N ALA A 529 -6.34 8.64 15.51
CA ALA A 529 -6.26 7.62 16.55
C ALA A 529 -5.04 6.70 16.38
N ALA A 530 -4.78 6.24 15.14
CA ALA A 530 -3.66 5.35 14.86
C ALA A 530 -2.29 6.00 15.11
N VAL A 531 -2.07 7.25 14.67
CA VAL A 531 -0.79 7.94 14.90
C VAL A 531 -0.57 8.27 16.37
N LEU A 532 -1.62 8.66 17.09
CA LEU A 532 -1.58 8.94 18.53
C LEU A 532 -1.28 7.67 19.33
N GLU A 533 -1.96 6.56 19.04
CA GLU A 533 -1.74 5.26 19.68
C GLU A 533 -0.31 4.76 19.45
N HIS A 534 0.17 4.76 18.20
CA HIS A 534 1.54 4.31 17.88
C HIS A 534 2.61 5.15 18.57
N SER A 535 2.36 6.45 18.72
CA SER A 535 3.28 7.39 19.38
C SER A 535 3.16 7.36 20.91
N GLY A 536 2.12 6.71 21.46
CA GLY A 536 1.83 6.72 22.89
C GLY A 536 1.43 8.10 23.43
N LEU A 537 0.70 8.86 22.63
CA LEU A 537 0.27 10.24 22.91
C LEU A 537 -1.26 10.35 22.90
N SER A 538 -1.76 11.44 23.47
CA SER A 538 -3.13 11.93 23.33
C SER A 538 -3.15 13.25 22.54
N ALA A 539 -4.33 13.66 22.06
CA ALA A 539 -4.49 14.96 21.40
C ALA A 539 -4.14 16.15 22.31
N GLY A 540 -4.18 15.97 23.64
CA GLY A 540 -3.77 16.99 24.61
C GLY A 540 -2.25 17.20 24.70
N ASP A 541 -1.44 16.22 24.27
CA ASP A 541 0.02 16.27 24.30
C ASP A 541 0.62 17.03 23.09
N LEU A 542 -0.21 17.34 22.09
CA LEU A 542 0.22 18.05 20.89
C LEU A 542 0.22 19.56 21.12
N THR A 543 1.38 20.20 20.95
CA THR A 543 1.58 21.65 21.18
C THR A 543 1.46 22.45 19.89
N HIS A 544 2.12 22.00 18.81
CA HIS A 544 2.14 22.71 17.53
C HIS A 544 1.26 21.96 16.52
N ILE A 545 0.26 22.64 15.97
CA ILE A 545 -0.71 22.02 15.07
C ILE A 545 -0.71 22.76 13.74
N ASP A 546 -0.65 22.01 12.65
CA ASP A 546 -1.01 22.50 11.33
C ASP A 546 -2.05 21.58 10.69
N LEU A 547 -3.31 22.00 10.76
CA LEU A 547 -4.40 21.36 10.04
C LEU A 547 -4.49 21.97 8.64
N TYR A 548 -4.58 21.12 7.62
CA TYR A 548 -4.76 21.57 6.24
C TYR A 548 -5.99 22.48 6.10
N ALA A 549 -5.76 23.74 5.74
CA ALA A 549 -6.76 24.82 5.83
C ALA A 549 -7.06 25.47 4.47
N CYS A 550 -7.60 24.70 3.52
CA CYS A 550 -8.06 25.24 2.24
C CYS A 550 -9.37 26.03 2.37
N PHE A 551 -10.25 25.56 3.26
CA PHE A 551 -11.53 26.17 3.59
C PHE A 551 -11.86 25.90 5.07
N PRO A 552 -12.65 26.78 5.73
CA PRO A 552 -13.01 26.65 7.13
C PRO A 552 -13.57 25.30 7.55
N VAL A 553 -14.46 24.72 6.74
CA VAL A 553 -15.06 23.43 7.07
C VAL A 553 -14.02 22.31 7.23
N ALA A 554 -12.92 22.36 6.48
CA ALA A 554 -11.88 21.33 6.56
C ALA A 554 -11.18 21.33 7.92
N VAL A 555 -10.87 22.53 8.44
CA VAL A 555 -10.28 22.72 9.76
C VAL A 555 -11.27 22.34 10.85
N GLN A 556 -12.53 22.77 10.74
CA GLN A 556 -13.59 22.45 11.69
C GLN A 556 -13.80 20.94 11.82
N ILE A 557 -13.90 20.23 10.70
CA ILE A 557 -14.08 18.77 10.69
C ILE A 557 -12.82 18.11 11.25
N ALA A 558 -11.63 18.44 10.75
CA ALA A 558 -10.40 17.80 11.20
C ALA A 558 -10.15 18.00 12.70
N ALA A 559 -10.31 19.22 13.22
CA ALA A 559 -10.15 19.50 14.65
C ALA A 559 -11.09 18.65 15.50
N ARG A 560 -12.37 18.56 15.12
CA ARG A 560 -13.35 17.74 15.82
C ARG A 560 -13.03 16.25 15.77
N GLU A 561 -12.65 15.73 14.61
CA GLU A 561 -12.33 14.30 14.45
C GLU A 561 -11.04 13.90 15.20
N LEU A 562 -10.12 14.85 15.41
CA LEU A 562 -8.89 14.68 16.18
C LEU A 562 -9.05 14.99 17.68
N GLY A 563 -10.21 15.51 18.11
CA GLY A 563 -10.43 15.93 19.49
C GLY A 563 -9.65 17.18 19.89
N LEU A 564 -9.34 18.06 18.93
CA LEU A 564 -8.67 19.34 19.15
C LEU A 564 -9.73 20.45 19.34
N PRO A 565 -9.66 21.28 20.40
CA PRO A 565 -10.51 22.44 20.55
C PRO A 565 -10.24 23.46 19.44
N ILE A 566 -11.30 24.01 18.87
CA ILE A 566 -11.22 24.91 17.71
C ILE A 566 -10.90 26.37 18.09
N ASP A 567 -11.19 26.71 19.33
CA ASP A 567 -11.18 28.04 19.92
C ASP A 567 -10.05 28.21 20.96
N ASP A 568 -9.09 27.28 21.03
CA ASP A 568 -7.95 27.39 21.94
C ASP A 568 -6.96 28.47 21.45
N PRO A 569 -6.88 29.64 22.11
CA PRO A 569 -6.00 30.71 21.66
C PRO A 569 -4.52 30.41 21.90
N LYS A 570 -4.20 29.43 22.77
CA LYS A 570 -2.82 29.03 23.08
C LYS A 570 -2.28 28.02 22.08
N ARG A 571 -3.17 27.37 21.33
CA ARG A 571 -2.82 26.36 20.34
C ARG A 571 -3.56 26.65 19.03
N PRO A 572 -3.07 27.63 18.24
CA PRO A 572 -3.57 27.85 16.89
C PRO A 572 -3.53 26.55 16.08
N LEU A 573 -4.57 26.30 15.28
CA LEU A 573 -4.69 25.11 14.44
C LEU A 573 -3.88 25.20 13.12
N SER A 574 -2.97 26.18 13.03
CA SER A 574 -2.00 26.32 11.95
C SER A 574 -0.70 26.90 12.49
N VAL A 575 0.43 26.43 11.98
CA VAL A 575 1.75 27.08 12.18
C VAL A 575 2.14 27.94 10.98
N THR A 576 1.49 27.72 9.83
CA THR A 576 1.77 28.41 8.56
C THR A 576 0.86 29.62 8.31
N GLY A 577 -0.34 29.61 8.89
CA GLY A 577 -1.40 30.59 8.67
C GLY A 577 -2.42 30.20 7.60
N GLY A 578 -2.48 28.91 7.24
CA GLY A 578 -3.45 28.35 6.29
C GLY A 578 -3.21 28.74 4.82
N LEU A 579 -4.00 28.15 3.91
CA LEU A 579 -3.81 28.35 2.47
C LEU A 579 -4.32 29.70 1.98
N THR A 580 -5.20 30.38 2.73
CA THR A 580 -5.66 31.73 2.40
C THR A 580 -4.52 32.75 2.54
N PHE A 581 -3.91 32.82 3.73
CA PHE A 581 -2.97 33.87 4.09
C PHE A 581 -1.52 33.41 3.95
N GLY A 582 -1.20 32.23 4.50
CA GLY A 582 0.10 31.56 4.32
C GLY A 582 0.42 31.27 2.86
N GLY A 583 -0.61 31.09 2.03
CA GLY A 583 -0.52 30.76 0.61
C GLY A 583 -0.74 29.27 0.36
N GLY A 584 -1.46 28.95 -0.72
CA GLY A 584 -1.83 27.58 -1.07
C GLY A 584 -1.06 27.09 -2.28
N PRO A 585 0.18 26.57 -2.15
CA PRO A 585 0.89 25.96 -3.27
C PRO A 585 0.28 24.59 -3.61
N GLY A 586 -0.94 24.61 -4.11
CA GLY A 586 -1.65 23.47 -4.68
C GLY A 586 -1.51 22.20 -3.83
N ASN A 587 -0.80 21.23 -4.39
CA ASN A 587 -0.61 19.94 -3.75
C ASN A 587 0.40 19.95 -2.59
N ASN A 588 1.28 20.96 -2.51
CA ASN A 588 2.46 20.97 -1.66
C ASN A 588 2.34 21.83 -0.38
N TYR A 589 1.13 22.25 0.02
CA TYR A 589 0.97 22.95 1.32
C TYR A 589 1.53 22.13 2.50
N GLY A 590 1.32 20.80 2.50
CA GLY A 590 1.84 19.92 3.54
C GLY A 590 3.36 19.98 3.72
N GLY A 591 4.13 20.16 2.64
CA GLY A 591 5.58 20.33 2.71
C GLY A 591 5.98 21.62 3.43
N HIS A 592 5.23 22.70 3.22
CA HIS A 592 5.42 23.97 3.94
C HIS A 592 5.03 23.86 5.42
N ALA A 593 3.93 23.18 5.72
CA ALA A 593 3.50 22.90 7.09
C ALA A 593 4.59 22.18 7.89
N VAL A 594 5.14 21.10 7.33
CA VAL A 594 6.21 20.34 7.97
C VAL A 594 7.50 21.15 8.08
N ALA A 595 7.89 21.91 7.05
CA ALA A 595 9.09 22.76 7.11
C ALA A 595 9.01 23.81 8.23
N THR A 596 7.85 24.44 8.40
CA THR A 596 7.61 25.41 9.49
C THR A 596 7.53 24.69 10.84
N LEU A 597 6.90 23.51 10.91
CA LEU A 597 6.80 22.71 12.14
C LEU A 597 8.16 22.26 12.65
N VAL A 598 9.08 21.85 11.76
CA VAL A 598 10.46 21.49 12.10
C VAL A 598 11.19 22.66 12.78
N GLN A 599 11.00 23.89 12.30
CA GLN A 599 11.60 25.08 12.93
C GLN A 599 11.05 25.29 14.34
N ARG A 600 9.72 25.21 14.52
CA ARG A 600 9.08 25.35 15.84
C ARG A 600 9.54 24.28 16.83
N LEU A 601 9.65 23.03 16.39
CA LEU A 601 10.08 21.92 17.26
C LEU A 601 11.57 21.98 17.62
N ARG A 602 12.40 22.70 16.87
CA ARG A 602 13.78 22.99 17.27
C ARG A 602 13.84 24.13 18.30
N GLU A 603 12.91 25.08 18.24
CA GLU A 603 12.75 26.15 19.25
C GLU A 603 12.13 25.63 20.56
N ASP A 604 11.26 24.63 20.47
CA ASP A 604 10.64 23.93 21.60
C ASP A 604 10.88 22.40 21.53
N PRO A 605 12.09 21.90 21.90
CA PRO A 605 12.48 20.50 21.70
C PRO A 605 11.68 19.45 22.46
N ALA A 606 10.94 19.87 23.50
CA ALA A 606 10.11 18.99 24.30
C ALA A 606 8.69 18.83 23.71
N ALA A 607 8.29 19.71 22.80
CA ALA A 607 6.97 19.69 22.20
C ALA A 607 6.78 18.56 21.18
N PHE A 608 5.51 18.25 20.95
CA PHE A 608 5.05 17.42 19.85
C PHE A 608 4.25 18.26 18.86
N GLY A 609 4.49 17.99 17.58
CA GLY A 609 3.84 18.64 16.47
C GLY A 609 2.97 17.67 15.68
N LEU A 610 1.85 18.16 15.14
CA LEU A 610 1.02 17.43 14.17
C LEU A 610 0.90 18.26 12.90
N ALA A 611 1.15 17.63 11.75
CA ALA A 611 0.78 18.18 10.45
C ALA A 611 -0.24 17.26 9.77
N THR A 612 -1.25 17.85 9.15
CA THR A 612 -2.19 17.13 8.29
C THR A 612 -2.14 17.66 6.87
N SER A 613 -2.43 16.80 5.92
CA SER A 613 -2.53 17.11 4.50
C SER A 613 -3.76 16.44 3.93
N LEU A 614 -4.38 17.13 2.97
CA LEU A 614 -5.72 16.78 2.51
C LEU A 614 -5.84 16.93 1.00
N GLY A 615 -6.44 15.94 0.35
CA GLY A 615 -6.72 15.93 -1.08
C GLY A 615 -8.20 15.93 -1.42
N TRP A 616 -8.54 16.56 -2.54
CA TRP A 616 -9.90 16.73 -3.06
C TRP A 616 -10.85 17.39 -2.05
N TYR A 617 -11.96 16.73 -1.67
CA TYR A 617 -13.06 17.32 -0.92
C TYR A 617 -13.15 16.70 0.48
N LEU A 618 -12.11 16.87 1.32
CA LEU A 618 -11.89 16.02 2.51
C LEU A 618 -11.89 14.52 2.15
N THR A 619 -11.31 14.16 1.01
CA THR A 619 -11.38 12.77 0.51
C THR A 619 -10.14 11.99 0.88
N LYS A 620 -8.96 12.53 0.58
CA LYS A 620 -7.67 11.89 0.87
C LYS A 620 -7.00 12.58 2.04
N HIS A 621 -6.37 11.83 2.92
CA HIS A 621 -5.76 12.37 4.13
C HIS A 621 -4.39 11.74 4.37
N ALA A 622 -3.42 12.56 4.78
CA ALA A 622 -2.13 12.13 5.28
C ALA A 622 -1.76 12.93 6.53
N LEU A 623 -1.28 12.26 7.58
CA LEU A 623 -0.94 12.86 8.87
C LEU A 623 0.48 12.45 9.27
N GLY A 624 1.16 13.29 10.07
CA GLY A 624 2.45 12.98 10.69
C GLY A 624 2.62 13.64 12.05
N ILE A 625 3.15 12.88 13.03
CA ILE A 625 3.54 13.39 14.36
C ILE A 625 5.06 13.57 14.43
N TYR A 626 5.49 14.75 14.89
CA TYR A 626 6.89 15.17 14.87
C TYR A 626 7.36 15.61 16.26
N SER A 627 8.63 15.40 16.58
CA SER A 627 9.29 16.01 17.75
C SER A 627 10.81 15.98 17.60
N ALA A 628 11.53 16.91 18.25
CA ALA A 628 12.98 16.81 18.43
C ALA A 628 13.36 15.73 19.46
N THR A 629 12.40 15.24 20.24
CA THR A 629 12.58 14.09 21.13
C THR A 629 12.54 12.79 20.32
N PRO A 630 13.52 11.87 20.48
CA PRO A 630 13.50 10.58 19.80
C PRO A 630 12.23 9.74 20.06
N PRO A 631 11.79 8.94 19.08
CA PRO A 631 10.61 8.10 19.22
C PRO A 631 10.91 6.88 20.12
N LYS A 632 9.88 6.46 20.87
CA LYS A 632 9.94 5.24 21.71
C LYS A 632 9.76 3.96 20.91
N SER A 633 9.08 4.07 19.76
CA SER A 633 8.78 2.98 18.84
C SER A 633 9.43 3.28 17.49
N ALA A 634 9.81 2.24 16.74
CA ALA A 634 10.25 2.44 15.36
C ALA A 634 9.15 3.10 14.52
N TYR A 635 9.55 3.98 13.61
CA TYR A 635 8.63 4.65 12.70
C TYR A 635 7.81 3.64 11.89
N ARG A 636 6.53 3.97 11.67
CA ARG A 636 5.65 3.26 10.74
C ARG A 636 4.79 4.25 9.96
N HIS A 637 4.58 3.93 8.69
CA HIS A 637 3.52 4.51 7.88
C HIS A 637 2.28 3.61 8.01
N LEU A 638 1.29 4.09 8.74
CA LEU A 638 0.09 3.35 9.14
C LEU A 638 -1.02 3.51 8.11
N THR A 639 -1.72 2.41 7.84
CA THR A 639 -2.95 2.34 7.02
C THR A 639 -4.05 1.66 7.85
N PRO A 640 -4.55 2.34 8.90
CA PRO A 640 -5.55 1.74 9.78
C PRO A 640 -6.83 1.42 9.04
N VAL A 641 -7.59 0.47 9.59
CA VAL A 641 -8.94 0.20 9.10
C VAL A 641 -9.80 1.44 9.32
N ILE A 642 -10.38 1.96 8.25
CA ILE A 642 -11.32 3.07 8.30
C ILE A 642 -12.73 2.47 8.32
N GLU A 643 -13.46 2.75 9.40
CA GLU A 643 -14.87 2.42 9.44
C GLU A 643 -15.62 3.34 8.48
N HIS A 644 -16.12 2.78 7.38
CA HIS A 644 -17.01 3.50 6.47
C HIS A 644 -18.45 3.23 6.90
N PRO A 645 -19.17 4.23 7.43
CA PRO A 645 -20.59 4.05 7.72
C PRO A 645 -21.37 3.85 6.40
N PRO A 646 -22.63 3.37 6.46
CA PRO A 646 -23.38 3.00 5.26
C PRO A 646 -23.46 4.15 4.24
N ALA A 647 -22.90 3.91 3.05
CA ALA A 647 -22.93 4.88 1.98
C ALA A 647 -24.37 5.18 1.52
N ARG A 648 -24.63 6.43 1.14
CA ARG A 648 -25.90 6.83 0.52
C ARG A 648 -25.82 6.63 -0.97
N LYS A 649 -26.93 6.22 -1.58
CA LYS A 649 -27.00 6.16 -3.04
C LYS A 649 -27.21 7.57 -3.59
N ALA A 650 -26.31 8.02 -4.45
CA ALA A 650 -26.47 9.26 -5.20
C ALA A 650 -27.45 9.09 -6.36
N ARG A 651 -28.34 10.08 -6.56
CA ARG A 651 -29.34 10.11 -7.64
C ARG A 651 -29.10 11.33 -8.53
N THR A 652 -29.10 11.10 -9.84
CA THR A 652 -29.02 12.15 -10.86
C THR A 652 -30.38 12.78 -11.21
N GLY A 653 -31.47 12.20 -10.71
CA GLY A 653 -32.83 12.69 -10.91
C GLY A 653 -33.81 12.04 -9.94
N TYR A 654 -34.80 12.81 -9.51
CA TYR A 654 -35.84 12.40 -8.58
C TYR A 654 -37.02 13.37 -8.62
N ASP A 655 -38.23 12.83 -8.64
CA ASP A 655 -39.47 13.59 -8.43
C ASP A 655 -40.14 13.06 -7.16
N GLY A 656 -40.45 13.94 -6.21
CA GLY A 656 -41.08 13.57 -4.95
C GLY A 656 -40.63 14.37 -3.74
N PRO A 657 -41.04 13.95 -2.53
CA PRO A 657 -40.67 14.61 -1.28
C PRO A 657 -39.23 14.32 -0.90
N ALA A 658 -38.57 15.31 -0.28
CA ALA A 658 -37.23 15.22 0.29
C ALA A 658 -37.04 16.24 1.43
N VAL A 659 -35.90 16.19 2.11
CA VAL A 659 -35.48 17.14 3.14
C VAL A 659 -34.16 17.80 2.73
N VAL A 660 -34.02 19.11 2.92
CA VAL A 660 -32.77 19.83 2.62
C VAL A 660 -31.70 19.45 3.64
N GLU A 661 -30.62 18.81 3.19
CA GLU A 661 -29.45 18.49 4.02
C GLU A 661 -28.46 19.66 4.07
N ALA A 662 -28.19 20.23 2.90
CA ALA A 662 -27.23 21.31 2.71
C ALA A 662 -27.54 22.09 1.43
N TYR A 663 -27.05 23.32 1.33
CA TYR A 663 -27.12 24.11 0.10
C TYR A 663 -25.93 25.06 -0.04
N THR A 664 -25.65 25.47 -1.28
CA THR A 664 -24.67 26.53 -1.58
C THR A 664 -25.10 27.31 -2.83
N LEU A 665 -24.63 28.56 -2.94
CA LEU A 665 -24.93 29.46 -4.05
C LEU A 665 -23.61 29.99 -4.61
N PRO A 666 -23.10 29.53 -5.77
CA PRO A 666 -21.96 30.14 -6.43
C PRO A 666 -22.29 31.55 -6.92
N TYR A 667 -21.34 32.49 -6.82
CA TYR A 667 -21.53 33.90 -7.22
C TYR A 667 -20.64 34.30 -8.40
N GLY A 668 -21.22 35.09 -9.30
CA GLY A 668 -20.51 35.77 -10.36
C GLY A 668 -19.65 36.93 -9.84
N ARG A 669 -18.82 37.51 -10.72
CA ARG A 669 -18.04 38.71 -10.38
C ARG A 669 -18.90 39.98 -10.21
N ASP A 670 -20.12 39.95 -10.71
CA ASP A 670 -21.15 40.99 -10.53
C ASP A 670 -21.82 40.94 -9.14
N GLY A 671 -21.51 39.91 -8.33
CA GLY A 671 -22.06 39.74 -6.99
C GLY A 671 -23.45 39.11 -6.97
N LEU A 672 -23.94 38.58 -8.10
CA LEU A 672 -25.22 37.87 -8.17
C LEU A 672 -25.01 36.34 -8.09
N PRO A 673 -25.92 35.59 -7.46
CA PRO A 673 -25.85 34.13 -7.44
C PRO A 673 -26.12 33.57 -8.84
N GLU A 674 -25.26 32.67 -9.32
CA GLU A 674 -25.37 32.03 -10.64
C GLU A 674 -26.38 30.86 -10.62
N ALA A 675 -26.49 30.17 -9.47
CA ALA A 675 -27.40 29.05 -9.24
C ALA A 675 -27.50 28.76 -7.73
N ALA A 676 -28.52 27.99 -7.34
CA ALA A 676 -28.52 27.27 -6.07
C ALA A 676 -28.20 25.79 -6.32
N ILE A 677 -27.31 25.22 -5.51
CA ILE A 677 -26.99 23.80 -5.50
C ILE A 677 -27.43 23.24 -4.15
N LEU A 678 -28.40 22.33 -4.16
CA LEU A 678 -28.99 21.74 -2.97
C LEU A 678 -28.63 20.26 -2.88
N SER A 679 -28.27 19.83 -1.68
CA SER A 679 -28.21 18.43 -1.30
C SER A 679 -29.47 18.07 -0.52
N LEU A 680 -30.23 17.11 -1.04
CA LEU A 680 -31.51 16.68 -0.51
C LEU A 680 -31.48 15.20 -0.15
N LEU A 681 -32.20 14.81 0.90
CA LEU A 681 -32.36 13.42 1.32
C LEU A 681 -33.81 12.97 1.16
N THR A 682 -34.01 11.83 0.49
CA THR A 682 -35.31 11.17 0.40
C THR A 682 -35.66 10.46 1.71
N ASP A 683 -36.93 10.08 1.87
CA ASP A 683 -37.37 9.22 2.99
C ASP A 683 -36.63 7.86 3.04
N SER A 684 -36.12 7.38 1.90
CA SER A 684 -35.30 6.17 1.79
C SER A 684 -33.82 6.38 2.14
N GLY A 685 -33.40 7.62 2.45
CA GLY A 685 -32.03 7.97 2.78
C GLY A 685 -31.10 8.12 1.57
N GLU A 686 -31.63 8.14 0.35
CA GLU A 686 -30.87 8.42 -0.87
C GLU A 686 -30.59 9.92 -0.98
N ARG A 687 -29.43 10.28 -1.54
CA ARG A 687 -29.03 11.68 -1.72
C ARG A 687 -29.26 12.13 -3.15
N ILE A 688 -29.87 13.29 -3.29
CA ILE A 688 -30.12 13.95 -4.57
C ILE A 688 -29.35 15.27 -4.55
N LEU A 689 -28.71 15.58 -5.68
CA LEU A 689 -28.19 16.92 -5.91
C LEU A 689 -29.08 17.62 -6.94
N VAL A 690 -29.54 18.81 -6.61
CA VAL A 690 -30.33 19.66 -7.50
C VAL A 690 -29.60 20.96 -7.73
N ARG A 691 -29.35 21.30 -9.00
CA ARG A 691 -28.87 22.61 -9.40
C ARG A 691 -30.02 23.36 -10.08
N THR A 692 -30.37 24.53 -9.56
CA THR A 692 -31.47 25.35 -10.09
C THR A 692 -31.05 26.81 -10.26
N THR A 693 -31.60 27.47 -11.28
CA THR A 693 -31.45 28.91 -11.54
C THR A 693 -32.77 29.65 -11.38
N GLU A 694 -33.76 29.03 -10.75
CA GLU A 694 -35.08 29.63 -10.53
C GLU A 694 -34.97 30.87 -9.64
N SER A 695 -35.50 32.00 -10.11
CA SER A 695 -35.43 33.26 -9.39
C SER A 695 -36.06 33.22 -8.00
N ALA A 696 -37.18 32.49 -7.83
CA ALA A 696 -37.84 32.37 -6.54
C ALA A 696 -36.96 31.66 -5.50
N THR A 697 -36.36 30.53 -5.86
CA THR A 697 -35.42 29.79 -5.01
C THR A 697 -34.17 30.63 -4.69
N LEU A 698 -33.59 31.30 -5.69
CA LEU A 698 -32.42 32.17 -5.49
C LEU A 698 -32.73 33.35 -4.56
N SER A 699 -33.87 34.01 -4.77
CA SER A 699 -34.31 35.12 -3.91
C SER A 699 -34.53 34.67 -2.47
N ALA A 700 -35.21 33.54 -2.26
CA ALA A 700 -35.45 33.00 -0.92
C ALA A 700 -34.13 32.71 -0.16
N LEU A 701 -33.22 31.97 -0.79
CA LEU A 701 -31.95 31.58 -0.16
C LEU A 701 -30.96 32.75 0.01
N THR A 702 -31.15 33.87 -0.70
CA THR A 702 -30.37 35.09 -0.52
C THR A 702 -30.99 36.08 0.47
N SER A 703 -32.30 35.99 0.74
CA SER A 703 -33.01 36.84 1.70
C SER A 703 -33.06 36.26 3.12
N ASP A 704 -32.01 35.55 3.53
CA ASP A 704 -31.88 34.88 4.85
C ASP A 704 -32.93 33.79 5.18
N GLU A 705 -33.67 33.26 4.19
CA GLU A 705 -34.48 32.06 4.44
C GLU A 705 -33.59 30.83 4.58
N ASP A 706 -33.42 30.36 5.82
CA ASP A 706 -32.62 29.17 6.10
C ASP A 706 -33.42 27.89 5.84
N TRP A 707 -33.19 27.25 4.70
CA TRP A 707 -33.89 26.05 4.28
C TRP A 707 -33.38 24.75 4.92
N LEU A 708 -32.30 24.76 5.71
CA LEU A 708 -31.72 23.52 6.26
C LEU A 708 -32.72 22.69 7.10
N GLY A 709 -32.95 21.45 6.70
CA GLY A 709 -33.89 20.55 7.38
C GLY A 709 -35.36 20.84 7.06
N LEU A 710 -35.70 21.79 6.17
CA LEU A 710 -37.07 21.95 5.72
C LEU A 710 -37.47 20.84 4.74
N PRO A 711 -38.73 20.39 4.77
CA PRO A 711 -39.28 19.47 3.77
C PRO A 711 -39.54 20.20 2.45
N VAL A 712 -39.10 19.60 1.35
CA VAL A 712 -39.25 20.12 -0.01
C VAL A 712 -39.89 19.09 -0.93
N SER A 713 -40.52 19.57 -2.01
CA SER A 713 -40.93 18.75 -3.15
C SER A 713 -40.07 19.07 -4.36
N VAL A 714 -39.55 18.02 -4.99
CA VAL A 714 -38.70 18.10 -6.19
C VAL A 714 -39.51 17.70 -7.42
N THR A 715 -39.41 18.47 -8.50
CA THR A 715 -39.98 18.11 -9.80
C THR A 715 -39.04 18.59 -10.91
N GLY A 716 -38.35 17.66 -11.56
CA GLY A 716 -37.24 17.99 -12.46
C GLY A 716 -36.11 18.69 -11.70
N ASP A 717 -35.82 19.94 -12.09
CA ASP A 717 -34.83 20.82 -11.44
C ASP A 717 -35.46 21.84 -10.49
N GLN A 718 -36.80 21.82 -10.32
CA GLN A 718 -37.52 22.74 -9.46
C GLN A 718 -37.62 22.18 -8.04
N VAL A 719 -37.41 23.06 -7.05
CA VAL A 719 -37.50 22.72 -5.63
C VAL A 719 -38.45 23.71 -4.96
N SER A 720 -39.49 23.20 -4.30
CA SER A 720 -40.45 24.03 -3.57
C SER A 720 -40.53 23.60 -2.11
N VAL A 721 -40.49 24.57 -1.20
CA VAL A 721 -40.69 24.33 0.24
C VAL A 721 -42.12 23.85 0.47
N SER A 722 -42.26 22.66 1.03
CA SER A 722 -43.55 22.00 1.25
C SER A 722 -44.07 22.12 2.68
N GLY A 723 -43.26 22.66 3.60
CA GLY A 723 -43.63 22.92 4.99
C GLY A 723 -42.57 23.74 5.72
N THR A 724 -42.96 24.36 6.83
CA THR A 724 -42.10 25.25 7.62
C THR A 724 -41.46 24.58 8.85
N GLN A 725 -41.91 23.37 9.20
CA GLN A 725 -41.36 22.60 10.30
C GLN A 725 -40.08 21.88 9.85
N ARG A 726 -38.95 22.12 10.54
CA ARG A 726 -37.71 21.39 10.30
C ARG A 726 -37.88 19.92 10.70
N LEU A 727 -37.44 19.01 9.83
CA LEU A 727 -37.46 17.56 10.02
C LEU A 727 -36.05 17.04 10.33
N PRO A 728 -35.93 15.94 11.10
CA PRO A 728 -34.66 15.24 11.22
C PRO A 728 -34.23 14.70 9.86
N LEU A 729 -32.92 14.73 9.60
CA LEU A 729 -32.37 14.18 8.35
C LEU A 729 -32.62 12.66 8.28
N PRO A 730 -33.17 12.14 7.16
CA PRO A 730 -33.34 10.71 6.96
C PRO A 730 -32.02 9.94 7.14
N ALA A 731 -32.07 8.83 7.89
CA ALA A 731 -30.93 7.95 8.09
C ALA A 731 -30.44 7.35 6.76
N PRO A 732 -29.14 7.00 6.63
CA PRO A 732 -28.67 6.26 5.45
C PRO A 732 -29.37 4.90 5.34
N PRO A 733 -29.43 4.31 4.13
CA PRO A 733 -29.89 2.93 3.98
C PRO A 733 -28.95 1.96 4.75
N PRO A 734 -29.44 0.79 5.18
CA PRO A 734 -28.59 -0.23 5.80
C PRO A 734 -27.43 -0.62 4.87
N ALA A 735 -26.22 -0.78 5.43
CA ALA A 735 -25.08 -1.19 4.64
C ALA A 735 -25.31 -2.56 4.00
N PRO A 736 -24.88 -2.77 2.74
CA PRO A 736 -25.02 -4.06 2.05
C PRO A 736 -24.11 -5.15 2.64
N VAL A 737 -23.12 -4.77 3.45
CA VAL A 737 -22.23 -5.66 4.22
C VAL A 737 -22.11 -5.10 5.63
N LEU A 738 -22.30 -5.96 6.64
CA LEU A 738 -22.12 -5.62 8.05
C LEU A 738 -20.87 -6.31 8.59
N ILE A 739 -20.15 -5.63 9.48
CA ILE A 739 -18.98 -6.18 10.17
C ILE A 739 -19.24 -6.15 11.67
N GLU A 740 -19.00 -7.27 12.36
CA GLU A 740 -19.06 -7.37 13.82
C GLU A 740 -17.75 -8.01 14.31
N ARG A 741 -17.15 -7.46 15.36
CA ARG A 741 -15.95 -8.03 15.97
C ARG A 741 -16.26 -8.69 17.31
N ARG A 742 -15.80 -9.93 17.49
CA ARG A 742 -15.85 -10.67 18.75
C ARG A 742 -14.46 -11.18 19.11
N GLY A 743 -13.74 -10.42 19.94
CA GLY A 743 -12.36 -10.72 20.29
C GLY A 743 -11.45 -10.74 19.06
N HIS A 744 -10.93 -11.93 18.72
CA HIS A 744 -10.09 -12.18 17.55
C HIS A 744 -10.86 -12.57 16.28
N ILE A 745 -12.20 -12.64 16.35
CA ILE A 745 -13.07 -13.11 15.27
C ILE A 745 -13.75 -11.90 14.61
N MET A 746 -13.69 -11.84 13.27
CA MET A 746 -14.45 -10.86 12.48
C MET A 746 -15.62 -11.56 11.76
N ILE A 747 -16.84 -11.12 12.02
CA ILE A 747 -18.05 -11.61 11.37
C ILE A 747 -18.42 -10.64 10.26
N ILE A 748 -18.48 -11.13 9.02
CA ILE A 748 -18.80 -10.39 7.81
C ILE A 748 -20.15 -10.90 7.30
N THR A 749 -21.18 -10.06 7.32
CA THR A 749 -22.55 -10.45 6.93
C THR A 749 -22.96 -9.74 5.65
N ILE A 750 -23.29 -10.50 4.60
CA ILE A 750 -23.95 -9.97 3.40
C ILE A 750 -25.39 -9.61 3.77
N ASN A 751 -25.75 -8.33 3.66
CA ASN A 751 -26.99 -7.77 4.18
C ASN A 751 -27.90 -7.21 3.07
N ARG A 752 -28.35 -8.11 2.18
CA ARG A 752 -29.37 -7.81 1.15
C ARG A 752 -30.47 -8.88 1.14
N PRO A 753 -31.14 -9.15 2.27
CA PRO A 753 -32.08 -10.28 2.38
C PRO A 753 -33.24 -10.19 1.37
N ARG A 754 -33.71 -8.97 1.04
CA ARG A 754 -34.74 -8.73 0.01
C ARG A 754 -34.37 -9.23 -1.40
N ALA A 755 -33.07 -9.35 -1.67
CA ALA A 755 -32.51 -9.88 -2.92
C ALA A 755 -31.82 -11.24 -2.70
N ARG A 756 -32.15 -11.95 -1.60
CA ARG A 756 -31.49 -13.21 -1.19
C ARG A 756 -29.97 -13.10 -1.18
N ASN A 757 -29.46 -11.95 -0.71
CA ASN A 757 -28.04 -11.64 -0.62
C ASN A 757 -27.30 -11.77 -1.96
N ALA A 758 -27.96 -11.45 -3.07
CA ALA A 758 -27.30 -11.28 -4.35
C ALA A 758 -26.26 -10.16 -4.27
N ILE A 759 -25.18 -10.27 -5.03
CA ILE A 759 -24.03 -9.35 -5.00
C ILE A 759 -24.13 -8.39 -6.17
N ASP A 760 -24.35 -7.11 -5.87
CA ASP A 760 -24.17 -5.97 -6.77
C ASP A 760 -22.78 -5.34 -6.55
N LEU A 761 -22.43 -4.28 -7.30
CA LEU A 761 -21.10 -3.68 -7.19
C LEU A 761 -20.86 -3.09 -5.80
N ALA A 762 -21.88 -2.44 -5.23
CA ALA A 762 -21.80 -1.89 -3.86
C ALA A 762 -21.53 -2.97 -2.81
N THR A 763 -22.14 -4.14 -2.95
CA THR A 763 -21.89 -5.29 -2.06
C THR A 763 -20.49 -5.84 -2.26
N ALA A 764 -20.02 -5.98 -3.51
CA ALA A 764 -18.69 -6.47 -3.81
C ALA A 764 -17.60 -5.55 -3.24
N LEU A 765 -17.73 -4.23 -3.41
CA LEU A 765 -16.83 -3.24 -2.79
C LEU A 765 -16.89 -3.31 -1.26
N GLY A 766 -18.08 -3.50 -0.68
CA GLY A 766 -18.23 -3.69 0.77
C GLY A 766 -17.53 -4.95 1.28
N LEU A 767 -17.59 -6.05 0.53
CA LEU A 767 -16.89 -7.30 0.86
C LEU A 767 -15.37 -7.14 0.72
N GLU A 768 -14.89 -6.49 -0.34
CA GLU A 768 -13.46 -6.20 -0.52
C GLU A 768 -12.91 -5.39 0.65
N ARG A 769 -13.60 -4.31 1.04
CA ARG A 769 -13.24 -3.50 2.22
C ARG A 769 -13.24 -4.31 3.52
N ALA A 770 -14.25 -5.18 3.72
CA ALA A 770 -14.32 -6.00 4.92
C ALA A 770 -13.16 -6.99 5.02
N ILE A 771 -12.78 -7.61 3.90
CA ILE A 771 -11.66 -8.55 3.86
C ILE A 771 -10.32 -7.81 3.97
N ASP A 772 -10.17 -6.65 3.33
CA ASP A 772 -8.98 -5.81 3.49
C ASP A 772 -8.78 -5.37 4.95
N ALA A 773 -9.87 -4.94 5.60
CA ALA A 773 -9.87 -4.61 7.02
C ALA A 773 -9.46 -5.80 7.89
N TYR A 774 -10.00 -6.97 7.58
CA TYR A 774 -9.64 -8.22 8.25
C TYR A 774 -8.15 -8.57 8.08
N GLU A 775 -7.58 -8.39 6.89
CA GLU A 775 -6.17 -8.68 6.64
C GLU A 775 -5.25 -7.68 7.34
N ALA A 776 -5.62 -6.40 7.36
CA ALA A 776 -4.82 -5.33 7.97
C ALA A 776 -4.81 -5.38 9.51
N ASP A 777 -5.88 -5.86 10.16
CA ASP A 777 -5.96 -5.89 11.63
C ASP A 777 -5.12 -7.03 12.24
N PRO A 778 -3.98 -6.76 12.91
CA PRO A 778 -3.15 -7.81 13.52
C PRO A 778 -3.87 -8.56 14.65
N ASN A 779 -4.92 -7.99 15.23
CA ASN A 779 -5.70 -8.62 16.28
C ASN A 779 -6.83 -9.51 15.74
N ALA A 780 -7.22 -9.36 14.47
CA ALA A 780 -8.18 -10.25 13.83
C ALA A 780 -7.45 -11.49 13.28
N ARG A 781 -7.79 -12.67 13.80
CA ARG A 781 -7.13 -13.95 13.51
C ARG A 781 -7.93 -14.87 12.61
N ILE A 782 -9.27 -14.75 12.64
CA ILE A 782 -10.18 -15.56 11.82
C ILE A 782 -11.41 -14.73 11.44
N ALA A 783 -11.91 -14.92 10.21
CA ALA A 783 -13.15 -14.31 9.75
C ALA A 783 -14.25 -15.34 9.48
N ILE A 784 -15.50 -14.92 9.62
CA ILE A 784 -16.69 -15.68 9.26
C ILE A 784 -17.49 -14.87 8.23
N LEU A 785 -17.72 -15.42 7.04
CA LEU A 785 -18.63 -14.89 6.04
C LEU A 785 -20.01 -15.55 6.19
N THR A 786 -21.06 -14.76 6.29
CA THR A 786 -22.45 -15.23 6.40
C THR A 786 -23.40 -14.31 5.63
N GLY A 787 -24.68 -14.70 5.48
CA GLY A 787 -25.71 -13.87 4.86
C GLY A 787 -26.89 -13.60 5.82
N ALA A 788 -27.51 -12.42 5.68
CA ALA A 788 -28.66 -12.00 6.49
C ALA A 788 -29.98 -12.62 5.99
N GLY A 789 -30.95 -12.77 6.90
CA GLY A 789 -32.33 -13.14 6.54
C GLY A 789 -32.53 -14.60 6.08
N GLY A 790 -31.67 -15.52 6.53
CA GLY A 790 -31.82 -16.96 6.28
C GLY A 790 -31.34 -17.45 4.91
N TYR A 791 -30.57 -16.63 4.20
CA TYR A 791 -29.94 -16.98 2.92
C TYR A 791 -28.45 -16.67 3.02
N PHE A 792 -27.60 -17.52 2.47
CA PHE A 792 -26.18 -17.21 2.32
C PHE A 792 -25.98 -16.22 1.18
N SER A 793 -26.16 -16.65 -0.07
CA SER A 793 -26.15 -15.77 -1.24
C SER A 793 -26.69 -16.48 -2.48
N ALA A 794 -27.47 -15.74 -3.28
CA ALA A 794 -27.91 -16.14 -4.60
C ALA A 794 -26.87 -15.88 -5.72
N GLY A 795 -25.68 -15.37 -5.38
CA GLY A 795 -24.63 -15.01 -6.34
C GLY A 795 -24.81 -13.64 -6.96
N MET A 796 -24.39 -13.43 -8.20
CA MET A 796 -24.45 -12.13 -8.87
C MET A 796 -25.89 -11.61 -9.01
N ASP A 797 -26.10 -10.33 -8.74
CA ASP A 797 -27.37 -9.65 -8.97
C ASP A 797 -27.60 -9.45 -10.48
N LEU A 798 -28.29 -10.41 -11.11
CA LEU A 798 -28.57 -10.38 -12.56
C LEU A 798 -29.39 -9.16 -13.00
N LYS A 799 -30.18 -8.56 -12.09
CA LYS A 799 -30.93 -7.33 -12.41
C LYS A 799 -29.97 -6.15 -12.49
N ALA A 800 -28.95 -6.09 -11.63
CA ALA A 800 -27.88 -5.10 -11.69
C ALA A 800 -27.00 -5.30 -12.93
N ALA A 801 -26.59 -6.53 -13.21
CA ALA A 801 -25.81 -6.87 -14.40
C ALA A 801 -26.52 -6.47 -15.70
N ALA A 802 -27.85 -6.65 -15.80
CA ALA A 802 -28.64 -6.21 -16.95
C ALA A 802 -28.64 -4.68 -17.16
N ARG A 803 -28.27 -3.88 -16.14
CA ARG A 803 -28.08 -2.43 -16.23
C ARG A 803 -26.61 -2.02 -16.45
N GLY A 804 -25.73 -2.99 -16.70
CA GLY A 804 -24.29 -2.75 -16.89
C GLY A 804 -23.46 -2.76 -15.60
N GLU A 805 -24.07 -3.04 -14.44
CA GLU A 805 -23.38 -3.10 -13.15
C GLU A 805 -22.89 -4.53 -12.88
N VAL A 806 -21.60 -4.78 -13.13
CA VAL A 806 -20.94 -6.05 -12.79
C VAL A 806 -20.23 -5.96 -11.44
N PRO A 807 -20.38 -6.95 -10.54
CA PRO A 807 -19.79 -6.92 -9.21
C PRO A 807 -18.30 -7.30 -9.24
N ILE A 808 -17.48 -6.50 -9.90
CA ILE A 808 -16.03 -6.71 -10.03
C ILE A 808 -15.32 -5.57 -9.32
N THR A 809 -14.45 -5.94 -8.39
CA THR A 809 -13.59 -5.02 -7.64
C THR A 809 -12.18 -5.03 -8.21
N GLU A 810 -11.45 -3.94 -8.00
CA GLU A 810 -10.11 -3.75 -8.59
C GLU A 810 -9.09 -4.74 -8.02
N LYS A 811 -9.12 -5.00 -6.71
CA LYS A 811 -8.12 -5.81 -6.02
C LYS A 811 -8.54 -7.27 -5.88
N ARG A 812 -9.78 -7.53 -5.45
CA ARG A 812 -10.25 -8.89 -5.12
C ARG A 812 -11.15 -9.53 -6.18
N GLY A 813 -11.39 -8.83 -7.30
CA GLY A 813 -12.07 -9.34 -8.48
C GLY A 813 -13.57 -9.55 -8.30
N ILE A 814 -14.11 -10.60 -8.92
CA ILE A 814 -15.55 -10.89 -8.97
C ILE A 814 -16.08 -11.13 -7.54
N LEU A 815 -17.27 -10.59 -7.23
CA LEU A 815 -17.93 -10.66 -5.92
C LEU A 815 -17.12 -10.06 -4.75
N GLY A 816 -16.00 -9.38 -5.02
CA GLY A 816 -15.21 -8.69 -3.99
C GLY A 816 -14.28 -9.57 -3.14
N ILE A 817 -14.20 -10.88 -3.43
CA ILE A 817 -13.40 -11.83 -2.62
C ILE A 817 -12.73 -12.91 -3.48
N VAL A 818 -13.41 -13.46 -4.48
CA VAL A 818 -13.09 -14.81 -4.98
C VAL A 818 -11.79 -14.91 -5.78
N SER A 819 -11.28 -13.82 -6.36
CA SER A 819 -10.00 -13.84 -7.10
C SER A 819 -8.81 -13.81 -6.14
N GLN A 820 -8.96 -13.13 -5.00
CA GLN A 820 -7.94 -13.04 -3.97
C GLN A 820 -8.60 -13.16 -2.58
N PRO A 821 -8.92 -14.39 -2.12
CA PRO A 821 -9.40 -14.62 -0.76
C PRO A 821 -8.37 -14.16 0.29
N PRO A 822 -8.75 -13.91 1.56
CA PRO A 822 -7.78 -13.51 2.58
C PRO A 822 -6.74 -14.60 2.81
N ARG A 823 -5.51 -14.19 3.13
CA ARG A 823 -4.43 -15.05 3.60
C ARG A 823 -4.77 -15.65 4.96
N LYS A 824 -5.34 -14.86 5.87
CA LYS A 824 -5.82 -15.35 7.17
C LYS A 824 -7.07 -16.25 6.99
N PRO A 825 -7.39 -17.15 7.95
CA PRO A 825 -8.50 -18.09 7.81
C PRO A 825 -9.88 -17.45 7.62
N LEU A 826 -10.72 -18.07 6.80
CA LEU A 826 -12.10 -17.68 6.51
C LEU A 826 -13.04 -18.89 6.62
N ILE A 827 -14.14 -18.74 7.37
CA ILE A 827 -15.23 -19.72 7.48
C ILE A 827 -16.45 -19.18 6.74
N ALA A 828 -17.07 -19.98 5.87
CA ALA A 828 -18.42 -19.69 5.37
C ALA A 828 -19.47 -20.33 6.29
N ALA A 829 -20.33 -19.51 6.89
CA ALA A 829 -21.51 -19.94 7.63
C ALA A 829 -22.73 -19.85 6.72
N VAL A 830 -23.16 -20.99 6.18
CA VAL A 830 -24.16 -21.08 5.12
C VAL A 830 -25.52 -21.41 5.70
N GLU A 831 -26.46 -20.47 5.57
CA GLU A 831 -27.90 -20.68 5.77
C GLU A 831 -28.60 -20.74 4.41
N GLY A 832 -29.56 -21.64 4.24
CA GLY A 832 -30.31 -21.75 2.98
C GLY A 832 -29.42 -21.99 1.75
N PRO A 833 -29.82 -21.53 0.54
CA PRO A 833 -29.08 -21.75 -0.69
C PRO A 833 -27.78 -20.94 -0.81
N ALA A 834 -26.69 -21.62 -1.19
CA ALA A 834 -25.45 -21.08 -1.74
C ALA A 834 -25.36 -21.47 -3.21
N LEU A 835 -25.85 -20.61 -4.10
CA LEU A 835 -26.00 -20.91 -5.53
C LEU A 835 -25.24 -19.92 -6.40
N ALA A 836 -24.78 -20.39 -7.56
CA ALA A 836 -23.99 -19.60 -8.51
C ALA A 836 -22.80 -18.94 -7.81
N GLY A 837 -22.60 -17.63 -7.96
CA GLY A 837 -21.61 -16.86 -7.22
C GLY A 837 -21.66 -17.04 -5.68
N GLY A 838 -22.81 -17.36 -5.09
CA GLY A 838 -22.90 -17.66 -3.66
C GLY A 838 -22.22 -18.99 -3.30
N CYS A 839 -22.27 -19.98 -4.20
CA CYS A 839 -21.47 -21.20 -4.07
C CYS A 839 -19.98 -20.89 -4.24
N GLU A 840 -19.62 -19.99 -5.17
CA GLU A 840 -18.23 -19.56 -5.39
C GLU A 840 -17.65 -18.86 -4.15
N LEU A 841 -18.44 -18.02 -3.46
CA LEU A 841 -18.07 -17.42 -2.18
C LEU A 841 -17.85 -18.47 -1.09
N ALA A 842 -18.74 -19.47 -0.97
CA ALA A 842 -18.57 -20.55 -0.01
C ALA A 842 -17.32 -21.41 -0.32
N LEU A 843 -17.06 -21.67 -1.61
CA LEU A 843 -15.89 -22.42 -2.07
C LEU A 843 -14.59 -21.66 -1.86
N ALA A 844 -14.62 -20.32 -1.90
CA ALA A 844 -13.48 -19.45 -1.61
C ALA A 844 -13.12 -19.39 -0.11
N ALA A 845 -14.00 -19.84 0.79
CA ALA A 845 -13.70 -19.99 2.21
C ALA A 845 -12.93 -21.29 2.47
N ASP A 846 -12.06 -21.27 3.49
CA ASP A 846 -11.22 -22.41 3.86
C ASP A 846 -12.06 -23.52 4.50
N LEU A 847 -13.05 -23.11 5.31
CA LEU A 847 -13.94 -24.02 6.05
C LEU A 847 -15.40 -23.65 5.78
N ILE A 848 -16.28 -24.65 5.72
CA ILE A 848 -17.71 -24.45 5.53
C ILE A 848 -18.48 -25.09 6.69
N VAL A 849 -19.31 -24.28 7.34
CA VAL A 849 -20.33 -24.72 8.29
C VAL A 849 -21.69 -24.40 7.67
N ALA A 850 -22.59 -25.38 7.57
CA ALA A 850 -23.85 -25.20 6.86
C ALA A 850 -25.04 -25.72 7.65
N ALA A 851 -26.21 -25.09 7.47
CA ALA A 851 -27.47 -25.64 7.95
C ALA A 851 -27.83 -26.94 7.19
N GLU A 852 -28.53 -27.86 7.84
CA GLU A 852 -28.91 -29.15 7.25
C GLU A 852 -29.82 -29.02 6.01
N ASP A 853 -30.57 -27.92 5.91
CA ASP A 853 -31.47 -27.58 4.81
C ASP A 853 -30.81 -26.71 3.73
N SER A 854 -29.51 -26.42 3.85
CA SER A 854 -28.75 -25.69 2.84
C SER A 854 -28.51 -26.51 1.56
N THR A 855 -28.35 -25.79 0.45
CA THR A 855 -28.05 -26.38 -0.87
C THR A 855 -26.89 -25.66 -1.54
N PHE A 856 -26.09 -26.39 -2.32
CA PHE A 856 -24.88 -25.90 -2.98
C PHE A 856 -24.91 -26.25 -4.48
N GLY A 857 -24.62 -25.31 -5.37
CA GLY A 857 -24.59 -25.60 -6.80
C GLY A 857 -24.21 -24.44 -7.70
N LEU A 858 -23.86 -24.77 -8.96
CA LEU A 858 -23.47 -23.84 -10.03
C LEU A 858 -24.47 -23.92 -11.20
N PRO A 859 -25.63 -23.26 -11.11
CA PRO A 859 -26.69 -23.35 -12.12
C PRO A 859 -26.47 -22.44 -13.35
N GLU A 860 -25.28 -21.88 -13.53
CA GLU A 860 -24.90 -20.96 -14.62
C GLU A 860 -25.10 -21.58 -16.00
N VAL A 861 -24.77 -22.86 -16.18
CA VAL A 861 -24.92 -23.58 -17.45
C VAL A 861 -26.38 -23.62 -17.93
N LYS A 862 -27.35 -23.61 -17.02
CA LYS A 862 -28.79 -23.53 -17.34
C LYS A 862 -29.21 -22.16 -17.88
N ARG A 863 -28.32 -21.17 -17.84
CA ARG A 863 -28.54 -19.78 -18.28
C ARG A 863 -27.55 -19.36 -19.37
N GLY A 864 -26.80 -20.31 -19.94
CA GLY A 864 -25.77 -20.01 -20.94
C GLY A 864 -24.56 -19.26 -20.38
N LEU A 865 -24.31 -19.36 -19.07
CA LEU A 865 -23.19 -18.72 -18.37
C LEU A 865 -22.21 -19.77 -17.84
N VAL A 866 -21.05 -19.30 -17.38
CA VAL A 866 -20.01 -20.13 -16.74
C VAL A 866 -19.66 -19.52 -15.38
N ALA A 867 -19.50 -20.36 -14.36
CA ALA A 867 -19.07 -19.96 -13.02
C ALA A 867 -17.56 -19.61 -13.02
N VAL A 868 -17.26 -18.38 -13.44
CA VAL A 868 -15.91 -17.85 -13.64
C VAL A 868 -15.33 -17.15 -12.40
N GLY A 869 -16.09 -17.04 -11.30
CA GLY A 869 -15.59 -16.66 -9.97
C GLY A 869 -14.77 -17.77 -9.28
N GLY A 870 -14.30 -18.76 -10.04
CA GLY A 870 -13.52 -19.89 -9.55
C GLY A 870 -14.33 -21.08 -9.06
N GLY A 871 -15.66 -21.10 -9.24
CA GLY A 871 -16.52 -22.21 -8.85
C GLY A 871 -16.09 -23.54 -9.48
N VAL A 872 -15.91 -23.58 -10.80
CA VAL A 872 -15.47 -24.80 -11.50
C VAL A 872 -14.06 -25.22 -11.08
N LEU A 873 -13.16 -24.25 -10.85
CA LEU A 873 -11.79 -24.51 -10.41
C LEU A 873 -11.79 -25.17 -9.02
N ARG A 874 -12.46 -24.55 -8.05
CA ARG A 874 -12.45 -25.00 -6.64
C ARG A 874 -13.27 -26.26 -6.43
N LEU A 875 -14.33 -26.50 -7.19
CA LEU A 875 -15.02 -27.80 -7.16
C LEU A 875 -14.09 -28.93 -7.57
N SER A 876 -13.25 -28.73 -8.60
CA SER A 876 -12.32 -29.77 -9.05
C SER A 876 -11.22 -30.08 -8.03
N GLN A 877 -10.88 -29.11 -7.18
CA GLN A 877 -9.88 -29.25 -6.11
C GLN A 877 -10.48 -29.87 -4.83
N ARG A 878 -11.75 -29.59 -4.54
CA ARG A 878 -12.40 -29.96 -3.26
C ARG A 878 -13.32 -31.18 -3.33
N LEU A 879 -13.72 -31.62 -4.52
CA LEU A 879 -14.60 -32.76 -4.72
C LEU A 879 -14.01 -33.80 -5.68
N PRO A 880 -14.44 -35.08 -5.58
CA PRO A 880 -14.13 -36.06 -6.60
C PRO A 880 -14.58 -35.58 -7.99
N ARG A 881 -13.72 -35.74 -9.00
CA ARG A 881 -13.94 -35.26 -10.38
C ARG A 881 -15.32 -35.59 -10.93
N ALA A 882 -15.84 -36.80 -10.66
CA ALA A 882 -17.16 -37.21 -11.15
C ALA A 882 -18.29 -36.33 -10.60
N ILE A 883 -18.23 -35.99 -9.31
CA ILE A 883 -19.23 -35.14 -8.66
C ILE A 883 -19.06 -33.68 -9.09
N ALA A 884 -17.82 -33.19 -9.19
CA ALA A 884 -17.54 -31.85 -9.70
C ALA A 884 -18.11 -31.68 -11.13
N MET A 885 -17.89 -32.69 -11.99
CA MET A 885 -18.43 -32.71 -13.35
C MET A 885 -19.97 -32.74 -13.36
N GLU A 886 -20.59 -33.60 -12.54
CA GLU A 886 -22.06 -33.67 -12.40
C GLU A 886 -22.63 -32.30 -12.05
N LEU A 887 -22.13 -31.65 -10.99
CA LEU A 887 -22.57 -30.31 -10.57
C LEU A 887 -22.40 -29.26 -11.67
N THR A 888 -21.25 -29.28 -12.37
CA THR A 888 -20.94 -28.28 -13.40
C THR A 888 -21.75 -28.46 -14.67
N VAL A 889 -21.96 -29.69 -15.17
CA VAL A 889 -22.62 -29.89 -16.47
C VAL A 889 -24.14 -29.98 -16.37
N THR A 890 -24.67 -30.46 -15.24
CA THR A 890 -26.12 -30.49 -15.01
C THR A 890 -26.64 -29.14 -14.51
N GLY A 891 -25.82 -28.42 -13.72
CA GLY A 891 -26.24 -27.24 -12.96
C GLY A 891 -27.27 -27.56 -11.86
N ASP A 892 -27.38 -28.82 -11.43
CA ASP A 892 -28.23 -29.25 -10.32
C ASP A 892 -27.52 -29.03 -8.98
N PRO A 893 -28.23 -28.56 -7.93
CA PRO A 893 -27.64 -28.40 -6.61
C PRO A 893 -27.58 -29.72 -5.84
N ILE A 894 -26.65 -29.83 -4.89
CA ILE A 894 -26.59 -30.90 -3.88
C ILE A 894 -27.01 -30.39 -2.51
N THR A 895 -27.49 -31.28 -1.65
CA THR A 895 -27.87 -30.97 -0.26
C THR A 895 -26.64 -30.86 0.64
N ALA A 896 -26.77 -30.13 1.76
CA ALA A 896 -25.74 -30.04 2.78
C ALA A 896 -25.31 -31.43 3.30
N ALA A 897 -26.26 -32.34 3.52
CA ALA A 897 -25.97 -33.71 3.92
C ALA A 897 -25.07 -34.45 2.91
N ARG A 898 -25.35 -34.31 1.60
CA ARG A 898 -24.52 -34.91 0.56
C ARG A 898 -23.15 -34.24 0.46
N ALA A 899 -23.09 -32.92 0.54
CA ALA A 899 -21.85 -32.15 0.53
C ALA A 899 -20.95 -32.49 1.72
N ALA A 900 -21.51 -32.66 2.92
CA ALA A 900 -20.77 -33.12 4.11
C ALA A 900 -20.22 -34.55 3.92
N ALA A 901 -21.03 -35.48 3.41
CA ALA A 901 -20.59 -36.84 3.12
C ALA A 901 -19.45 -36.92 2.08
N LEU A 902 -19.30 -35.88 1.25
CA LEU A 902 -18.24 -35.76 0.25
C LEU A 902 -17.02 -34.96 0.74
N GLY A 903 -17.03 -34.48 1.98
CA GLY A 903 -15.93 -33.71 2.58
C GLY A 903 -15.89 -32.23 2.21
N LEU A 904 -16.94 -31.69 1.57
CA LEU A 904 -17.01 -30.26 1.24
C LEU A 904 -17.37 -29.40 2.46
N ILE A 905 -18.22 -29.91 3.34
CA ILE A 905 -18.71 -29.22 4.55
C ILE A 905 -18.05 -29.82 5.78
N ASN A 906 -17.47 -28.98 6.64
CA ASN A 906 -16.78 -29.40 7.87
C ASN A 906 -17.76 -29.74 9.00
N GLN A 907 -18.85 -28.97 9.14
CA GLN A 907 -19.87 -29.18 10.17
C GLN A 907 -21.27 -28.84 9.64
N VAL A 908 -22.25 -29.67 10.00
CA VAL A 908 -23.67 -29.43 9.72
C VAL A 908 -24.35 -28.99 11.01
N ALA A 909 -25.14 -27.93 10.94
CA ALA A 909 -25.90 -27.37 12.05
C ALA A 909 -27.41 -27.43 11.79
N ALA A 910 -28.22 -27.27 12.84
CA ALA A 910 -29.66 -27.06 12.68
C ALA A 910 -29.94 -25.75 11.92
N PRO A 911 -31.09 -25.61 11.23
CA PRO A 911 -31.44 -24.37 10.53
C PRO A 911 -31.42 -23.15 11.45
N GLY A 912 -30.82 -22.05 11.00
CA GLY A 912 -30.62 -20.84 11.79
C GLY A 912 -29.49 -20.93 12.83
N LYS A 913 -28.68 -22.00 12.82
CA LYS A 913 -27.55 -22.20 13.75
C LYS A 913 -26.19 -22.27 13.07
N ALA A 914 -26.08 -22.07 11.75
CA ALA A 914 -24.81 -22.16 11.04
C ALA A 914 -23.78 -21.13 11.55
N LEU A 915 -24.20 -19.87 11.80
CA LEU A 915 -23.32 -18.84 12.36
C LEU A 915 -22.84 -19.18 13.77
N ALA A 916 -23.71 -19.71 14.62
CA ALA A 916 -23.34 -20.12 15.98
C ALA A 916 -22.29 -21.24 15.97
N ALA A 917 -22.51 -22.27 15.14
CA ALA A 917 -21.54 -23.36 14.99
C ALA A 917 -20.21 -22.89 14.32
N ALA A 918 -20.28 -21.93 13.39
CA ALA A 918 -19.09 -21.30 12.82
C ALA A 918 -18.30 -20.50 13.87
N LEU A 919 -18.98 -19.82 14.80
CA LEU A 919 -18.34 -19.13 15.92
C LEU A 919 -17.62 -20.11 16.84
N GLU A 920 -18.25 -21.23 17.21
CA GLU A 920 -17.61 -22.27 18.02
C GLU A 920 -16.37 -22.87 17.32
N LEU A 921 -16.42 -23.04 16.00
CA LEU A 921 -15.25 -23.45 15.20
C LEU A 921 -14.17 -22.35 15.19
N ALA A 922 -14.56 -21.09 15.01
CA ALA A 922 -13.64 -19.96 14.99
C ALA A 922 -12.93 -19.76 16.33
N GLU A 923 -13.64 -19.89 17.46
CA GLU A 923 -13.06 -19.80 18.80
C GLU A 923 -11.99 -20.88 19.03
N ARG A 924 -12.23 -22.11 18.56
CA ARG A 924 -11.22 -23.18 18.61
C ARG A 924 -9.98 -22.91 17.76
N ILE A 925 -10.12 -22.14 16.68
CA ILE A 925 -8.99 -21.75 15.83
C ILE A 925 -8.24 -20.57 16.44
N ALA A 926 -8.97 -19.56 16.95
CA ALA A 926 -8.43 -18.29 17.44
C ALA A 926 -7.47 -18.42 18.64
N VAL A 927 -7.53 -19.55 19.36
CA VAL A 927 -6.61 -19.87 20.48
C VAL A 927 -5.26 -20.42 20.03
N ASN A 928 -5.02 -20.66 18.74
CA ASN A 928 -3.73 -21.16 18.22
C ASN A 928 -2.83 -20.02 17.72
N ALA A 929 -1.55 -20.32 17.53
CA ALA A 929 -0.55 -19.36 17.07
C ALA A 929 -0.88 -18.84 15.65
N PRO A 930 -1.10 -17.53 15.46
CA PRO A 930 -1.58 -16.97 14.20
C PRO A 930 -0.61 -17.20 13.03
N LEU A 931 0.70 -17.08 13.25
CA LEU A 931 1.71 -17.32 12.21
C LEU A 931 1.77 -18.80 11.79
N SER A 932 1.52 -19.73 12.72
CA SER A 932 1.46 -21.17 12.39
C SER A 932 0.21 -21.52 11.58
N ILE A 933 -0.94 -20.92 11.91
CA ILE A 933 -2.17 -21.10 11.15
C ILE A 933 -2.00 -20.59 9.72
N ASP A 934 -1.46 -19.38 9.58
CA ASP A 934 -1.17 -18.76 8.29
C ASP A 934 -0.25 -19.62 7.41
N ALA A 935 0.91 -20.03 7.95
CA ALA A 935 1.83 -20.91 7.25
C ALA A 935 1.16 -22.25 6.87
N GLY A 936 0.36 -22.83 7.77
CA GLY A 936 -0.38 -24.07 7.52
C GLY A 936 -1.37 -23.94 6.36
N LYS A 937 -2.15 -22.86 6.34
CA LYS A 937 -3.07 -22.56 5.23
C LYS A 937 -2.31 -22.34 3.92
N GLN A 938 -1.26 -21.52 3.93
CA GLN A 938 -0.45 -21.26 2.75
C GLN A 938 0.15 -22.54 2.16
N ILE A 939 0.61 -23.48 3.00
CA ILE A 939 1.09 -24.78 2.54
C ILE A 939 -0.04 -25.57 1.86
N ILE A 940 -1.23 -25.64 2.47
CA ILE A 940 -2.38 -26.36 1.89
C ILE A 940 -2.76 -25.79 0.52
N ASP A 941 -2.85 -24.47 0.41
CA ASP A 941 -3.28 -23.79 -0.82
C ASP A 941 -2.28 -23.94 -1.96
N GLN A 942 -0.97 -23.90 -1.66
CA GLN A 942 0.08 -23.93 -2.66
C GLN A 942 0.57 -25.35 -3.01
N CYS A 943 0.41 -26.32 -2.11
CA CYS A 943 0.95 -27.67 -2.32
C CYS A 943 0.46 -28.42 -3.56
N PRO A 944 -0.76 -28.20 -4.10
CA PRO A 944 -1.19 -28.88 -5.32
C PRO A 944 -0.32 -28.56 -6.54
N ASP A 945 0.33 -27.39 -6.55
CA ASP A 945 1.21 -26.95 -7.63
C ASP A 945 2.67 -27.38 -7.43
N TRP A 946 2.97 -28.07 -6.32
CA TRP A 946 4.32 -28.49 -5.99
C TRP A 946 4.63 -29.87 -6.57
N THR A 947 5.80 -30.01 -7.18
CA THR A 947 6.31 -31.33 -7.53
C THR A 947 6.71 -32.07 -6.25
N THR A 948 6.64 -33.41 -6.25
CA THR A 948 7.09 -34.22 -5.09
C THR A 948 8.54 -33.93 -4.70
N ALA A 949 9.38 -33.54 -5.66
CA ALA A 949 10.78 -33.19 -5.42
C ALA A 949 10.93 -31.86 -4.66
N GLU A 950 10.03 -30.90 -4.88
CA GLU A 950 10.12 -29.56 -4.29
C GLU A 950 9.27 -29.39 -3.02
N ALA A 951 8.29 -30.27 -2.80
CA ALA A 951 7.24 -30.09 -1.79
C ALA A 951 7.78 -29.82 -0.37
N PHE A 952 8.74 -30.62 0.10
CA PHE A 952 9.34 -30.41 1.43
C PHE A 952 10.18 -29.12 1.50
N SER A 953 10.84 -28.72 0.41
CA SER A 953 11.60 -27.47 0.39
C SER A 953 10.66 -26.27 0.46
N ARG A 954 9.59 -26.25 -0.34
CA ARG A 954 8.62 -25.16 -0.34
C ARG A 954 7.86 -25.10 0.99
N GLN A 955 7.48 -26.25 1.55
CA GLN A 955 6.90 -26.34 2.90
C GLN A 955 7.84 -25.70 3.95
N GLY A 956 9.13 -26.05 3.92
CA GLY A 956 10.11 -25.50 4.86
C GLY A 956 10.29 -23.99 4.73
N GLN A 957 10.26 -23.45 3.51
CA GLN A 957 10.34 -22.00 3.26
C GLN A 957 9.15 -21.26 3.85
N VAL A 958 7.92 -21.77 3.64
CA VAL A 958 6.70 -21.18 4.20
C VAL A 958 6.69 -21.31 5.74
N ALA A 959 7.05 -22.47 6.28
CA ALA A 959 7.04 -22.71 7.72
C ALA A 959 8.12 -21.94 8.50
N ALA A 960 9.20 -21.50 7.85
CA ALA A 960 10.35 -20.90 8.50
C ALA A 960 9.98 -19.68 9.36
N ALA A 961 9.18 -18.76 8.81
CA ALA A 961 8.76 -17.55 9.53
C ALA A 961 7.95 -17.87 10.80
N ALA A 962 7.06 -18.87 10.73
CA ALA A 962 6.29 -19.30 11.89
C ALA A 962 7.16 -19.98 12.94
N LEU A 963 8.12 -20.81 12.53
CA LEU A 963 8.99 -21.57 13.43
C LEU A 963 10.05 -20.71 14.13
N SER A 964 10.44 -19.57 13.56
CA SER A 964 11.40 -18.63 14.15
C SER A 964 10.76 -17.48 14.94
N SER A 965 9.43 -17.48 15.08
CA SER A 965 8.67 -16.37 15.70
C SER A 965 8.76 -16.31 17.23
N GLU A 966 8.43 -15.16 17.84
CA GLU A 966 8.23 -15.07 19.30
C GLU A 966 7.14 -16.05 19.74
N ASP A 967 6.11 -16.24 18.89
CA ASP A 967 5.02 -17.18 19.14
C ASP A 967 5.52 -18.62 19.25
N ALA A 968 6.46 -19.07 18.41
CA ALA A 968 7.05 -20.41 18.56
C ALA A 968 7.75 -20.57 19.93
N GLY A 969 8.52 -19.55 20.35
CA GLY A 969 9.17 -19.51 21.66
C GLY A 969 8.18 -19.51 22.83
N GLU A 970 7.11 -18.72 22.72
CA GLU A 970 6.02 -18.67 23.69
C GLU A 970 5.27 -20.00 23.79
N GLY A 971 4.98 -20.65 22.66
CA GLY A 971 4.30 -21.95 22.64
C GLY A 971 5.07 -23.03 23.39
N MET A 972 6.40 -23.11 23.15
CA MET A 972 7.27 -24.03 23.88
C MET A 972 7.30 -23.72 25.39
N ARG A 973 7.43 -22.44 25.76
CA ARG A 973 7.48 -22.02 27.16
C ARG A 973 6.16 -22.25 27.89
N ALA A 974 5.04 -21.86 27.31
CA ALA A 974 3.70 -22.07 27.87
C ALA A 974 3.39 -23.55 28.06
N PHE A 975 3.83 -24.41 27.14
CA PHE A 975 3.71 -25.87 27.28
C PHE A 975 4.50 -26.40 28.49
N VAL A 976 5.75 -25.95 28.68
CA VAL A 976 6.58 -26.33 29.83
C VAL A 976 5.98 -25.80 31.14
N GLU A 977 5.49 -24.57 31.14
CA GLU A 977 4.90 -23.88 32.31
C GLU A 977 3.46 -24.31 32.60
N LYS A 978 2.84 -25.15 31.75
CA LYS A 978 1.45 -25.62 31.83
C LYS A 978 0.43 -24.49 31.98
N ARG A 979 0.63 -23.40 31.24
CA ARG A 979 -0.29 -22.26 31.18
C ARG A 979 -0.77 -22.04 29.75
N PRO A 980 -1.88 -21.30 29.54
CA PRO A 980 -2.27 -20.86 28.21
C PRO A 980 -1.16 -19.99 27.58
N PRO A 981 -0.86 -20.17 26.29
CA PRO A 981 0.07 -19.32 25.57
C PRO A 981 -0.54 -17.94 25.28
N VAL A 982 0.32 -16.92 25.20
CA VAL A 982 -0.06 -15.55 24.85
C VAL A 982 0.55 -15.17 23.50
N TRP A 983 -0.21 -15.40 22.43
CA TRP A 983 0.23 -15.12 21.07
C TRP A 983 0.27 -13.63 20.74
N ARG A 984 1.39 -13.17 20.17
CA ARG A 984 1.65 -11.79 19.75
C ARG A 984 1.63 -11.60 18.24
N GLY A 985 1.71 -12.68 17.45
CA GLY A 985 1.69 -12.60 15.99
C GLY A 985 2.94 -11.96 15.40
N ARG A 986 4.10 -12.17 16.01
CA ARG A 986 5.40 -11.67 15.55
C ARG A 986 6.53 -12.64 15.87
#